data_AF-A0A5C8Z675-F1
#
_entry.id   AF-A0A5C8Z675-F1
#
_cell.length_a   1.000
_cell.length_b   1.000
_cell.length_c   1.000
_cell.angle_alpha   90.00
_cell.angle_beta   90.00
_cell.angle_gamma   90.00
#
_symmetry.space_group_name_H-M   'P 1'
#
loop_
_entity.id
_entity.type
_entity.pdbx_description
1 polymer ?
#
loop_
_entity_poly.entity_id
_entity_poly.type
_entity_poly.pdbx_seq_one_letter_code
_entity_poly.pdbx_strand_id
1 'polypeptide(L)'
;MEITRLGSRDRSRLVPHGASLTITPWDHEMAHRRALLGWASSKRKGDDINVLRRHGARGSRTRWSGPAGDRVGGPVAGLVRAFGWTSAPLWSATSLLTGVLVWFLSAPPRSWWWCLPAGSLLVVMGLDGLRGRSRAWSCWVAGWLWATASLWWLTEITVIGYVAASVVIGSLLTLALRLAAPPGRLPRPASRSTTGPGRRVPLGGTGRTTAADLVRDYGALPACMALLEMVLARFPLQGFPLPALSLGQASGPFAVAAAWGGAPLVTLVSVASGVALARVLQTGWAERAGHRAVRVSPAPARTRDHHRTGGRWLLSAGKRSLPSLAVLAAAALVLATPIALGAQVHSQSNGQLHLSLVQGGGPRGLRAVFSDPNQVTQRHLVLAEDLGDDIATGKVPPVDLVLLPENVLSVSGPVASAPQQRRVAALAERLRAAVVVGVVETASTTFRNAAVLWDGEGRIVGRYEKEHRVPFGEYLPARALLSRISSAGTLVPRDALVGVGTAALDVPTARGTVRLGTVISYEGFFADRVREAVQAGGQAILVPTNAASYSYDVVPALQLAAAQLRARESHRTVVQSAPTGYSAIVDADGQIVQTSDLGRAQVLTATVDLHEGQTPYIRWADLPVFAFCLMVMVMVSLRVRLRDSRSAPPAGNPNGESSHGQHQTL
;
A
#
# COMPACT_ATOMS: atom_id res chain seq x y z
N MET A 1 24.77 -8.57 63.68
CA MET A 1 25.07 -9.75 62.84
C MET A 1 25.36 -9.25 61.43
N GLU A 2 26.49 -8.60 61.19
CA GLU A 2 27.87 -9.10 61.13
C GLU A 2 28.21 -9.75 59.78
N ILE A 3 28.90 -8.94 58.94
CA ILE A 3 30.07 -9.26 58.08
C ILE A 3 29.83 -10.33 56.99
N THR A 4 30.05 -10.09 55.69
CA THR A 4 31.41 -10.05 55.10
C THR A 4 31.41 -9.47 53.66
N ARG A 5 32.32 -8.53 53.41
CA ARG A 5 32.86 -8.14 52.10
C ARG A 5 34.02 -9.06 51.73
N LEU A 6 34.13 -9.46 50.46
CA LEU A 6 35.34 -9.85 49.72
C LEU A 6 34.96 -9.69 48.23
N GLY A 7 35.70 -9.10 47.31
CA GLY A 7 37.09 -8.72 47.23
C GLY A 7 37.46 -8.78 45.74
N SER A 8 38.01 -7.69 45.23
CA SER A 8 38.40 -7.42 43.83
C SER A 8 39.57 -8.27 43.29
N ARG A 9 39.76 -8.21 41.95
CA ARG A 9 40.92 -8.57 41.07
C ARG A 9 40.66 -9.80 40.20
N ASP A 10 41.06 -9.92 38.92
CA ASP A 10 42.01 -9.17 38.09
C ASP A 10 41.73 -9.40 36.59
N ARG A 11 42.28 -8.53 35.74
CA ARG A 11 42.22 -8.59 34.26
C ARG A 11 43.31 -9.50 33.66
N SER A 12 43.02 -9.97 32.44
CA SER A 12 43.93 -10.24 31.31
C SER A 12 44.64 -11.60 31.17
N ARG A 13 44.31 -12.31 30.08
CA ARG A 13 45.24 -12.86 29.05
C ARG A 13 44.48 -13.28 27.77
N LEU A 14 45.14 -13.05 26.64
CA LEU A 14 44.70 -13.01 25.22
C LEU A 14 44.74 -14.43 24.54
N VAL A 15 43.74 -14.85 23.71
CA VAL A 15 43.64 -14.91 22.19
C VAL A 15 44.37 -16.15 21.54
N PRO A 16 44.04 -16.75 20.34
CA PRO A 16 43.05 -16.46 19.25
C PRO A 16 42.22 -17.64 18.61
N HIS A 17 41.33 -17.22 17.70
CA HIS A 17 40.81 -17.86 16.46
C HIS A 17 39.59 -18.82 16.45
N GLY A 18 38.46 -18.31 15.91
CA GLY A 18 37.93 -18.79 14.63
C GLY A 18 36.77 -19.80 14.64
N ALA A 19 35.52 -19.31 14.67
CA ALA A 19 34.40 -19.80 13.86
C ALA A 19 33.16 -18.92 14.06
N SER A 20 32.81 -18.14 13.04
CA SER A 20 31.55 -17.42 12.90
C SER A 20 30.41 -18.40 12.62
N LEU A 21 29.48 -18.56 13.56
CA LEU A 21 28.20 -19.23 13.36
C LEU A 21 27.09 -18.18 13.41
N THR A 22 26.60 -17.86 12.22
CA THR A 22 25.46 -16.99 11.93
C THR A 22 24.18 -17.68 12.46
N ILE A 23 23.67 -17.23 13.60
CA ILE A 23 22.37 -17.69 14.11
C ILE A 23 21.29 -16.86 13.43
N THR A 24 20.43 -17.51 12.64
CA THR A 24 19.28 -16.90 11.98
C THR A 24 18.04 -16.97 12.89
N PRO A 25 17.16 -15.95 12.89
CA PRO A 25 15.98 -15.93 13.75
C PRO A 25 14.85 -16.79 13.14
N TRP A 26 14.94 -18.11 13.32
CA TRP A 26 13.87 -19.06 12.95
C TRP A 26 13.57 -20.10 14.05
N ASP A 27 14.40 -20.21 15.08
CA ASP A 27 14.28 -21.28 16.07
C ASP A 27 13.32 -21.00 17.25
N HIS A 28 12.82 -19.76 17.38
CA HIS A 28 11.83 -19.44 18.43
C HIS A 28 10.37 -19.69 18.03
N GLU A 29 10.07 -19.96 16.74
CA GLU A 29 8.68 -20.07 16.26
C GLU A 29 8.08 -21.49 16.35
N MET A 30 8.89 -22.52 16.61
CA MET A 30 8.44 -23.92 16.69
C MET A 30 8.15 -24.43 18.11
N ALA A 31 8.65 -23.77 19.16
CA ALA A 31 8.46 -24.21 20.55
C ALA A 31 7.03 -23.97 21.07
N HIS A 32 6.32 -22.97 20.53
CA HIS A 32 4.95 -22.64 20.96
C HIS A 32 3.83 -23.39 20.19
N ARG A 33 4.14 -24.05 19.06
CA ARG A 33 3.14 -24.74 18.22
C ARG A 33 2.86 -26.20 18.61
N ARG A 34 3.68 -26.83 19.44
CA ARG A 34 3.47 -28.23 19.87
C ARG A 34 2.59 -28.40 21.11
N ALA A 35 2.23 -27.32 21.80
CA ALA A 35 1.38 -27.38 22.99
C ALA A 35 -0.13 -27.33 22.72
N LEU A 36 -0.57 -27.13 21.47
CA LEU A 36 -1.99 -26.91 21.13
C LEU A 36 -2.63 -27.98 20.23
N LEU A 37 -1.91 -29.06 19.88
CA LEU A 37 -2.45 -30.16 19.08
C LEU A 37 -2.13 -31.50 19.74
N GLY A 38 -2.77 -31.74 20.88
CA GLY A 38 -2.80 -33.04 21.54
C GLY A 38 -4.20 -33.62 21.48
N TRP A 39 -4.49 -34.45 20.48
CA TRP A 39 -5.38 -35.61 20.69
C TRP A 39 -5.20 -36.72 19.64
N ALA A 40 -4.72 -37.85 20.18
CA ALA A 40 -5.00 -39.25 19.85
C ALA A 40 -4.73 -39.79 18.43
N SER A 41 -3.54 -40.37 18.28
CA SER A 41 -3.28 -41.51 17.41
C SER A 41 -3.68 -42.83 18.11
N SER A 42 -4.32 -43.76 17.40
CA SER A 42 -4.25 -45.18 17.76
C SER A 42 -3.76 -45.99 16.55
N LYS A 43 -2.56 -46.56 16.69
CA LYS A 43 -1.95 -47.53 15.80
C LYS A 43 -2.79 -48.81 15.69
N ARG A 44 -2.84 -49.41 14.50
CA ARG A 44 -2.66 -50.86 14.37
C ARG A 44 -1.89 -51.16 13.07
N LYS A 45 -0.83 -51.96 13.25
CA LYS A 45 0.11 -52.53 12.28
C LYS A 45 -0.53 -53.68 11.49
N GLY A 46 0.07 -54.02 10.36
CA GLY A 46 0.32 -55.41 9.99
C GLY A 46 -0.21 -55.82 8.62
N ASP A 47 0.72 -56.03 7.70
CA ASP A 47 0.84 -57.22 6.82
C ASP A 47 -0.28 -57.52 5.82
N ASP A 48 0.00 -57.40 4.52
CA ASP A 48 0.43 -58.58 3.73
C ASP A 48 0.70 -58.26 2.25
N ILE A 49 1.75 -58.91 1.77
CA ILE A 49 2.29 -58.87 0.41
C ILE A 49 1.97 -60.20 -0.28
N ASN A 50 1.62 -60.10 -1.57
CA ASN A 50 1.64 -61.11 -2.63
C ASN A 50 0.54 -62.20 -2.67
N VAL A 51 0.20 -62.55 -3.92
CA VAL A 51 -0.01 -63.89 -4.49
C VAL A 51 -1.28 -63.95 -5.36
N LEU A 52 -1.15 -63.64 -6.66
CA LEU A 52 -1.29 -64.63 -7.76
C LEU A 52 -1.29 -64.00 -9.15
N ARG A 53 -0.40 -64.53 -9.98
CA ARG A 53 -0.25 -64.32 -11.42
C ARG A 53 -0.61 -65.64 -12.11
N ARG A 54 -1.22 -65.53 -13.29
CA ARG A 54 -1.40 -66.52 -14.40
C ARG A 54 -2.76 -67.22 -14.48
N HIS A 55 -3.53 -66.86 -15.51
CA HIS A 55 -3.77 -67.74 -16.67
C HIS A 55 -4.12 -66.91 -17.91
N GLY A 56 -3.71 -67.40 -19.08
CA GLY A 56 -3.71 -66.67 -20.34
C GLY A 56 -4.81 -67.06 -21.32
N ALA A 57 -4.93 -66.20 -22.35
CA ALA A 57 -5.33 -66.44 -23.73
C ALA A 57 -6.69 -67.09 -24.03
N ARG A 58 -7.62 -66.30 -24.60
CA ARG A 58 -8.04 -66.32 -26.03
C ARG A 58 -9.27 -65.42 -26.22
N GLY A 59 -9.37 -64.83 -27.40
CA GLY A 59 -10.26 -63.73 -27.69
C GLY A 59 -11.73 -64.08 -27.85
N SER A 60 -12.55 -63.05 -27.76
CA SER A 60 -13.71 -62.87 -28.62
C SER A 60 -14.02 -61.37 -28.70
N ARG A 61 -14.16 -60.88 -29.95
CA ARG A 61 -14.72 -59.57 -30.24
C ARG A 61 -16.21 -59.63 -29.92
N THR A 62 -16.66 -58.90 -28.92
CA THR A 62 -18.07 -58.52 -28.80
C THR A 62 -18.15 -57.01 -28.70
N ARG A 63 -18.56 -56.43 -29.82
CA ARG A 63 -18.95 -55.03 -29.98
C ARG A 63 -20.25 -54.86 -29.19
N TRP A 64 -20.17 -54.25 -28.01
CA TRP A 64 -21.35 -53.77 -27.28
C TRP A 64 -21.57 -52.30 -27.62
N SER A 65 -22.67 -52.06 -28.32
CA SER A 65 -23.29 -50.76 -28.51
C SER A 65 -24.35 -50.59 -27.43
N GLY A 66 -24.22 -49.54 -26.64
CA GLY A 66 -25.13 -49.17 -25.56
C GLY A 66 -25.13 -47.63 -25.37
N PRO A 67 -26.24 -47.05 -24.92
CA PRO A 67 -26.80 -45.82 -25.47
C PRO A 67 -26.30 -44.54 -24.80
N ALA A 68 -26.61 -43.42 -25.45
CA ALA A 68 -26.49 -42.07 -24.94
C ALA A 68 -26.97 -41.96 -23.48
N GLY A 69 -26.07 -41.53 -22.59
CA GLY A 69 -26.33 -41.38 -21.17
C GLY A 69 -25.55 -40.18 -20.63
N ASP A 70 -26.28 -39.09 -20.48
CA ASP A 70 -26.16 -38.02 -19.50
C ASP A 70 -24.83 -37.38 -19.09
N ARG A 71 -24.89 -36.05 -19.15
CA ARG A 71 -23.92 -35.07 -18.68
C ARG A 71 -23.67 -35.26 -17.17
N VAL A 72 -22.53 -35.85 -16.81
CA VAL A 72 -21.98 -35.70 -15.46
C VAL A 72 -21.33 -34.31 -15.36
N GLY A 73 -22.16 -33.28 -15.19
CA GLY A 73 -21.71 -31.99 -14.69
C GLY A 73 -21.68 -32.06 -13.16
N GLY A 74 -20.50 -32.33 -12.57
CA GLY A 74 -20.34 -32.29 -11.12
C GLY A 74 -20.73 -30.93 -10.51
N PRO A 75 -20.93 -30.84 -9.18
CA PRO A 75 -21.37 -29.61 -8.51
C PRO A 75 -20.49 -28.39 -8.82
N VAL A 76 -19.19 -28.62 -9.08
CA VAL A 76 -18.24 -27.61 -9.54
C VAL A 76 -18.58 -27.07 -10.94
N ALA A 77 -19.00 -27.93 -11.87
CA ALA A 77 -19.41 -27.52 -13.22
C ALA A 77 -20.74 -26.75 -13.20
N GLY A 78 -21.63 -27.05 -12.25
CA GLY A 78 -22.84 -26.29 -11.96
C GLY A 78 -22.54 -24.87 -11.46
N LEU A 79 -21.64 -24.74 -10.48
CA LEU A 79 -21.13 -23.44 -10.00
C LEU A 79 -20.45 -22.65 -11.13
N VAL A 80 -19.53 -23.27 -11.86
CA VAL A 80 -18.79 -22.64 -12.97
C VAL A 80 -19.74 -22.10 -14.05
N ARG A 81 -20.85 -22.81 -14.35
CA ARG A 81 -21.88 -22.32 -15.29
C ARG A 81 -22.78 -21.25 -14.69
N ALA A 82 -23.17 -21.37 -13.42
CA ALA A 82 -23.97 -20.37 -12.71
C ALA A 82 -23.24 -19.01 -12.60
N PHE A 83 -21.90 -19.04 -12.49
CA PHE A 83 -21.04 -17.86 -12.46
C PHE A 83 -20.55 -17.40 -13.85
N GLY A 84 -20.93 -18.09 -14.94
CA GLY A 84 -20.62 -17.70 -16.32
C GLY A 84 -19.16 -17.89 -16.73
N TRP A 85 -18.43 -18.81 -16.09
CA TRP A 85 -17.03 -19.08 -16.38
C TRP A 85 -16.92 -20.17 -17.45
N THR A 86 -16.44 -19.82 -18.64
CA THR A 86 -15.91 -20.80 -19.62
C THR A 86 -14.41 -21.02 -19.37
N SER A 87 -13.70 -21.85 -20.13
CA SER A 87 -12.30 -22.23 -19.82
C SER A 87 -11.24 -21.13 -20.04
N ALA A 88 -11.50 -20.14 -20.91
CA ALA A 88 -10.62 -18.97 -21.11
C ALA A 88 -10.59 -17.95 -19.94
N PRO A 89 -11.69 -17.67 -19.21
CA PRO A 89 -11.68 -16.72 -18.09
C PRO A 89 -10.97 -17.16 -16.81
N LEU A 90 -10.58 -18.44 -16.65
CA LEU A 90 -9.91 -18.93 -15.43
C LEU A 90 -8.51 -18.33 -15.25
N TRP A 91 -7.66 -18.37 -16.28
CA TRP A 91 -6.31 -17.80 -16.23
C TRP A 91 -6.30 -16.28 -15.98
N SER A 92 -7.28 -15.59 -16.55
CA SER A 92 -7.40 -14.14 -16.40
C SER A 92 -7.92 -13.76 -15.01
N ALA A 93 -8.86 -14.52 -14.47
CA ALA A 93 -9.31 -14.36 -13.09
C ALA A 93 -8.17 -14.65 -12.10
N THR A 94 -7.44 -15.76 -12.26
CA THR A 94 -6.30 -16.08 -11.39
C THR A 94 -5.20 -15.03 -11.49
N SER A 95 -4.86 -14.54 -12.69
CA SER A 95 -3.88 -13.46 -12.85
C SER A 95 -4.28 -12.19 -12.10
N LEU A 96 -5.56 -11.78 -12.19
CA LEU A 96 -6.07 -10.62 -11.47
C LEU A 96 -5.96 -10.80 -9.95
N LEU A 97 -6.42 -11.95 -9.44
CA LEU A 97 -6.42 -12.25 -8.00
C LEU A 97 -4.99 -12.35 -7.46
N THR A 98 -4.09 -13.00 -8.19
CA THR A 98 -2.67 -13.03 -7.85
C THR A 98 -2.08 -11.63 -7.87
N GLY A 99 -2.42 -10.80 -8.86
CA GLY A 99 -1.93 -9.43 -8.95
C GLY A 99 -2.24 -8.59 -7.72
N VAL A 100 -3.48 -8.64 -7.22
CA VAL A 100 -3.86 -7.90 -6.00
C VAL A 100 -3.28 -8.50 -4.72
N LEU A 101 -3.06 -9.82 -4.66
CA LEU A 101 -2.32 -10.44 -3.55
C LEU A 101 -0.84 -10.03 -3.55
N VAL A 102 -0.24 -9.89 -4.73
CA VAL A 102 1.12 -9.37 -4.87
C VAL A 102 1.18 -7.91 -4.42
N TRP A 103 0.16 -7.08 -4.69
CA TRP A 103 0.11 -5.73 -4.11
C TRP A 103 0.17 -5.74 -2.58
N PHE A 104 -0.52 -6.67 -1.92
CA PHE A 104 -0.44 -6.81 -0.46
C PHE A 104 0.99 -7.09 0.05
N LEU A 105 1.81 -7.81 -0.72
CA LEU A 105 3.22 -8.04 -0.36
C LEU A 105 4.08 -6.77 -0.42
N SER A 106 3.64 -5.73 -1.13
CA SER A 106 4.32 -4.43 -1.11
C SER A 106 4.06 -3.67 0.20
N ALA A 107 2.99 -3.97 0.93
CA ALA A 107 2.65 -3.24 2.15
C ALA A 107 3.64 -3.51 3.29
N PRO A 108 3.86 -2.54 4.20
CA PRO A 108 4.58 -2.77 5.45
C PRO A 108 3.95 -3.92 6.26
N PRO A 109 4.74 -4.73 6.97
CA PRO A 109 6.17 -4.58 7.25
C PRO A 109 7.09 -5.16 6.15
N ARG A 110 6.56 -5.89 5.17
CA ARG A 110 7.37 -6.53 4.13
C ARG A 110 8.07 -5.50 3.24
N SER A 111 7.32 -4.47 2.85
CA SER A 111 7.84 -3.33 2.07
C SER A 111 8.59 -3.75 0.80
N TRP A 112 8.15 -4.84 0.15
CA TRP A 112 8.72 -5.30 -1.12
C TRP A 112 8.22 -4.41 -2.25
N TRP A 113 8.82 -3.24 -2.40
CA TRP A 113 8.33 -2.17 -3.27
C TRP A 113 8.05 -2.65 -4.71
N TRP A 114 8.86 -3.57 -5.24
CA TRP A 114 8.73 -4.11 -6.59
C TRP A 114 7.47 -4.98 -6.80
N CYS A 115 6.82 -5.41 -5.73
CA CYS A 115 5.55 -6.13 -5.79
C CYS A 115 4.39 -5.24 -6.29
N LEU A 116 4.40 -3.93 -6.03
CA LEU A 116 3.34 -3.04 -6.57
C LEU A 116 3.35 -2.99 -8.11
N PRO A 117 4.47 -2.71 -8.80
CA PRO A 117 4.50 -2.73 -10.26
C PRO A 117 4.35 -4.15 -10.82
N ALA A 118 4.94 -5.19 -10.20
CA ALA A 118 4.77 -6.57 -10.64
C ALA A 118 3.31 -7.06 -10.52
N GLY A 119 2.63 -6.73 -9.42
CA GLY A 119 1.21 -7.01 -9.24
C GLY A 119 0.35 -6.25 -10.25
N SER A 120 0.69 -4.98 -10.53
CA SER A 120 -0.04 -4.15 -11.51
C SER A 120 0.04 -4.74 -12.92
N LEU A 121 1.17 -5.34 -13.28
CA LEU A 121 1.33 -6.10 -14.52
C LEU A 121 0.35 -7.27 -14.61
N LEU A 122 0.24 -8.07 -13.53
CA LEU A 122 -0.67 -9.21 -13.46
C LEU A 122 -2.15 -8.79 -13.46
N VAL A 123 -2.46 -7.67 -12.83
CA VAL A 123 -3.79 -7.04 -12.86
C VAL A 123 -4.17 -6.67 -14.29
N VAL A 124 -3.27 -6.03 -15.04
CA VAL A 124 -3.49 -5.69 -16.46
C VAL A 124 -3.72 -6.95 -17.31
N MET A 125 -2.87 -7.97 -17.17
CA MET A 125 -3.02 -9.24 -17.88
C MET A 125 -4.35 -9.94 -17.55
N GLY A 126 -4.78 -9.86 -16.29
CA GLY A 126 -6.05 -10.42 -15.84
C GLY A 126 -7.26 -9.69 -16.41
N LEU A 127 -7.27 -8.36 -16.36
CA LEU A 127 -8.39 -7.57 -16.88
C LEU A 127 -8.60 -7.73 -18.39
N ASP A 128 -7.53 -8.03 -19.13
CA ASP A 128 -7.55 -8.21 -20.60
C ASP A 128 -8.36 -9.39 -21.09
N GLY A 129 -8.29 -10.52 -20.39
CA GLY A 129 -9.05 -11.71 -20.78
C GLY A 129 -10.48 -11.74 -20.22
N LEU A 130 -10.82 -10.87 -19.26
CA LEU A 130 -12.14 -10.84 -18.62
C LEU A 130 -13.10 -9.90 -19.35
N ARG A 131 -14.39 -10.27 -19.47
CA ARG A 131 -15.43 -9.45 -20.13
C ARG A 131 -16.78 -9.56 -19.43
N GLY A 132 -17.63 -8.54 -19.57
CA GLY A 132 -19.02 -8.58 -19.10
C GLY A 132 -19.14 -8.98 -17.62
N ARG A 133 -19.97 -9.99 -17.34
CA ARG A 133 -20.24 -10.49 -15.97
C ARG A 133 -19.01 -11.09 -15.30
N SER A 134 -18.16 -11.84 -16.03
CA SER A 134 -16.98 -12.45 -15.42
C SER A 134 -15.98 -11.39 -14.95
N ARG A 135 -15.83 -10.29 -15.70
CA ARG A 135 -15.03 -9.14 -15.25
C ARG A 135 -15.58 -8.51 -13.98
N ALA A 136 -16.89 -8.24 -13.95
CA ALA A 136 -17.52 -7.62 -12.79
C ALA A 136 -17.33 -8.47 -11.52
N TRP A 137 -17.53 -9.78 -11.62
CA TRP A 137 -17.31 -10.71 -10.52
C TRP A 137 -15.84 -10.79 -10.10
N SER A 138 -14.91 -10.95 -11.04
CA SER A 138 -13.48 -11.05 -10.69
C SER A 138 -12.94 -9.76 -10.08
N CYS A 139 -13.36 -8.58 -10.55
CA CYS A 139 -13.01 -7.29 -9.92
C CYS A 139 -13.56 -7.20 -8.49
N TRP A 140 -14.79 -7.68 -8.25
CA TRP A 140 -15.39 -7.67 -6.92
C TRP A 140 -14.64 -8.59 -5.95
N VAL A 141 -14.34 -9.83 -6.37
CA VAL A 141 -13.53 -10.77 -5.58
C VAL A 141 -12.14 -10.20 -5.33
N ALA A 142 -11.49 -9.60 -6.34
CA ALA A 142 -10.18 -8.98 -6.19
C ALA A 142 -10.19 -7.82 -5.19
N GLY A 143 -11.19 -6.94 -5.26
CA GLY A 143 -11.36 -5.83 -4.32
C GLY A 143 -11.49 -6.30 -2.88
N TRP A 144 -12.36 -7.28 -2.63
CA TRP A 144 -12.56 -7.88 -1.32
C TRP A 144 -11.33 -8.63 -0.81
N LEU A 145 -10.69 -9.43 -1.65
CA LEU A 145 -9.49 -10.19 -1.30
C LEU A 145 -8.36 -9.26 -0.85
N TRP A 146 -8.13 -8.18 -1.59
CA TRP A 146 -7.11 -7.20 -1.23
C TRP A 146 -7.46 -6.45 0.07
N ALA A 147 -8.69 -5.97 0.21
CA ALA A 147 -9.10 -5.21 1.39
C ALA A 147 -9.04 -6.06 2.66
N THR A 148 -9.57 -7.27 2.62
CA THR A 148 -9.57 -8.19 3.78
C THR A 148 -8.17 -8.61 4.20
N ALA A 149 -7.27 -8.87 3.24
CA ALA A 149 -5.86 -9.16 3.54
C ALA A 149 -5.14 -7.95 4.14
N SER A 150 -5.33 -6.77 3.54
CA SER A 150 -4.59 -5.55 3.91
C SER A 150 -5.07 -4.89 5.20
N LEU A 151 -6.30 -5.18 5.63
CA LEU A 151 -6.92 -4.62 6.83
C LEU A 151 -7.02 -5.61 7.99
N TRP A 152 -6.44 -6.80 7.87
CA TRP A 152 -6.54 -7.85 8.89
C TRP A 152 -6.13 -7.37 10.30
N TRP A 153 -5.13 -6.50 10.40
CA TRP A 153 -4.67 -5.91 11.66
C TRP A 153 -5.78 -5.15 12.42
N LEU A 154 -6.83 -4.69 11.74
CA LEU A 154 -7.94 -3.98 12.36
C LEU A 154 -8.78 -4.89 13.28
N THR A 155 -8.67 -6.22 13.12
CA THR A 155 -9.33 -7.20 14.00
C THR A 155 -8.86 -7.09 15.46
N GLU A 156 -7.63 -6.61 15.71
CA GLU A 156 -7.11 -6.39 17.06
C GLU A 156 -7.83 -5.25 17.81
N ILE A 157 -8.41 -4.30 17.07
CA ILE A 157 -9.23 -3.21 17.63
C ILE A 157 -10.72 -3.54 17.54
N THR A 158 -11.21 -3.89 16.35
CA THR A 158 -12.64 -4.07 16.11
C THR A 158 -12.90 -5.01 14.94
N VAL A 159 -13.54 -6.14 15.23
CA VAL A 159 -14.00 -7.07 14.18
C VAL A 159 -15.07 -6.42 13.30
N ILE A 160 -15.97 -5.63 13.89
CA ILE A 160 -17.03 -4.93 13.15
C ILE A 160 -16.41 -3.85 12.24
N GLY A 161 -15.46 -3.06 12.76
CA GLY A 161 -14.76 -2.06 11.96
C GLY A 161 -13.93 -2.71 10.84
N TYR A 162 -13.31 -3.85 11.09
CA TYR A 162 -12.63 -4.65 10.07
C TYR A 162 -13.56 -5.04 8.92
N VAL A 163 -14.72 -5.61 9.23
CA VAL A 163 -15.69 -6.02 8.21
C VAL A 163 -16.21 -4.79 7.45
N ALA A 164 -16.61 -3.73 8.16
CA ALA A 164 -17.14 -2.51 7.55
C ALA A 164 -16.12 -1.81 6.64
N ALA A 165 -14.88 -1.63 7.11
CA ALA A 165 -13.80 -1.04 6.33
C ALA A 165 -13.50 -1.91 5.09
N SER A 166 -13.43 -3.24 5.26
CA SER A 166 -13.17 -4.18 4.16
C SER A 166 -14.25 -4.13 3.08
N VAL A 167 -15.53 -4.01 3.46
CA VAL A 167 -16.66 -3.85 2.53
C VAL A 167 -16.51 -2.55 1.73
N VAL A 168 -16.31 -1.42 2.42
CA VAL A 168 -16.26 -0.10 1.78
C VAL A 168 -15.04 0.01 0.87
N ILE A 169 -13.85 -0.29 1.39
CA ILE A 169 -12.59 -0.17 0.67
C ILE A 169 -12.51 -1.19 -0.47
N GLY A 170 -12.96 -2.43 -0.24
CA GLY A 170 -13.05 -3.44 -1.28
C GLY A 170 -14.00 -3.04 -2.40
N SER A 171 -15.11 -2.37 -2.08
CA SER A 171 -16.06 -1.84 -3.07
C SER A 171 -15.47 -0.67 -3.87
N LEU A 172 -14.74 0.24 -3.22
CA LEU A 172 -14.04 1.34 -3.89
C LEU A 172 -12.95 0.82 -4.84
N LEU A 173 -12.16 -0.17 -4.40
CA LEU A 173 -11.17 -0.82 -5.27
C LEU A 173 -11.84 -1.55 -6.44
N THR A 174 -12.95 -2.25 -6.18
CA THR A 174 -13.75 -2.90 -7.23
C THR A 174 -14.17 -1.89 -8.30
N LEU A 175 -14.68 -0.73 -7.87
CA LEU A 175 -15.07 0.35 -8.78
C LEU A 175 -13.87 0.85 -9.59
N ALA A 176 -12.75 1.12 -8.92
CA ALA A 176 -11.53 1.61 -9.57
C ALA A 176 -10.99 0.62 -10.63
N LEU A 177 -10.95 -0.69 -10.32
CA LEU A 177 -10.55 -1.73 -11.27
C LEU A 177 -11.51 -1.83 -12.48
N ARG A 178 -12.81 -1.60 -12.27
CA ARG A 178 -13.81 -1.60 -13.35
C ARG A 178 -13.70 -0.38 -14.24
N LEU A 179 -13.47 0.80 -13.67
CA LEU A 179 -13.26 2.06 -14.41
C LEU A 179 -11.95 2.05 -15.20
N ALA A 180 -10.92 1.38 -14.67
CA ALA A 180 -9.64 1.20 -15.34
C ALA A 180 -9.72 0.29 -16.57
N ALA A 181 -10.71 -0.60 -16.61
CA ALA A 181 -10.86 -1.58 -17.68
C ALA A 181 -11.58 -0.96 -18.89
N PRO A 182 -11.13 -1.22 -20.13
CA PRO A 182 -11.69 -0.62 -21.32
C PRO A 182 -13.08 -1.23 -21.57
N PRO A 183 -14.07 -0.44 -22.03
CA PRO A 183 -15.38 -0.98 -22.36
C PRO A 183 -15.21 -2.06 -23.43
N GLY A 184 -15.79 -3.23 -23.14
CA GLY A 184 -15.60 -4.43 -23.93
C GLY A 184 -15.85 -4.15 -25.40
N ARG A 185 -14.97 -4.64 -26.29
CA ARG A 185 -15.31 -4.73 -27.71
C ARG A 185 -16.60 -5.56 -27.80
N LEU A 186 -17.69 -4.93 -28.23
CA LEU A 186 -18.84 -5.68 -28.72
C LEU A 186 -18.29 -6.71 -29.73
N PRO A 187 -18.62 -8.01 -29.59
CA PRO A 187 -18.27 -8.96 -30.62
C PRO A 187 -18.90 -8.43 -31.92
N ARG A 188 -18.06 -8.07 -32.91
CA ARG A 188 -18.57 -7.85 -34.26
C ARG A 188 -19.34 -9.13 -34.60
N PRO A 189 -20.64 -9.07 -34.95
CA PRO A 189 -21.25 -10.21 -35.60
C PRO A 189 -20.36 -10.50 -36.79
N ALA A 190 -19.80 -11.71 -36.86
CA ALA A 190 -19.19 -12.17 -38.09
C ALA A 190 -20.27 -11.96 -39.15
N SER A 191 -20.06 -11.03 -40.09
CA SER A 191 -20.94 -10.88 -41.22
C SER A 191 -21.02 -12.27 -41.84
N ARG A 192 -22.18 -12.91 -41.70
CA ARG A 192 -22.50 -14.14 -42.41
C ARG A 192 -22.70 -13.72 -43.85
N SER A 193 -21.62 -13.56 -44.61
CA SER A 193 -21.73 -13.68 -46.05
C SER A 193 -21.93 -15.16 -46.36
N THR A 194 -23.16 -15.51 -46.69
CA THR A 194 -23.53 -16.81 -47.24
C THR A 194 -23.07 -16.86 -48.69
N THR A 195 -21.83 -17.28 -48.92
CA THR A 195 -21.38 -17.74 -50.25
C THR A 195 -20.37 -18.89 -50.10
N GLY A 196 -20.82 -20.11 -50.42
CA GLY A 196 -20.00 -21.24 -50.89
C GLY A 196 -19.29 -22.12 -49.83
N PRO A 197 -19.20 -23.46 -50.05
CA PRO A 197 -18.48 -24.37 -49.18
C PRO A 197 -16.98 -24.35 -49.54
N GLY A 198 -16.27 -23.35 -49.01
CA GLY A 198 -14.82 -23.21 -49.13
C GLY A 198 -14.20 -22.95 -47.77
N ARG A 199 -13.24 -23.78 -47.38
CA ARG A 199 -12.48 -23.78 -46.13
C ARG A 199 -12.12 -22.37 -45.63
N ARG A 200 -12.70 -21.97 -44.49
CA ARG A 200 -12.52 -20.64 -43.88
C ARG A 200 -11.18 -20.56 -43.14
N VAL A 201 -10.27 -19.71 -43.60
CA VAL A 201 -9.16 -19.19 -42.79
C VAL A 201 -9.57 -17.80 -42.32
N PRO A 202 -9.53 -17.50 -41.00
CA PRO A 202 -9.79 -16.15 -40.54
C PRO A 202 -8.62 -15.25 -40.96
N LEU A 203 -8.82 -14.43 -41.99
CA LEU A 203 -7.93 -13.32 -42.29
C LEU A 203 -8.03 -12.31 -41.15
N GLY A 204 -7.20 -12.50 -40.13
CA GLY A 204 -6.98 -11.52 -39.07
C GLY A 204 -6.40 -10.26 -39.71
N GLY A 205 -7.20 -9.20 -39.80
CA GLY A 205 -6.73 -7.90 -40.24
C GLY A 205 -5.56 -7.45 -39.35
N THR A 206 -4.39 -7.33 -39.96
CA THR A 206 -3.19 -6.70 -39.40
C THR A 206 -3.43 -5.20 -39.25
N GLY A 207 -4.20 -4.80 -38.24
CA GLY A 207 -4.24 -3.41 -37.83
C GLY A 207 -2.90 -3.07 -37.20
N ARG A 208 -2.09 -2.23 -37.87
CA ARG A 208 -0.90 -1.60 -37.30
C ARG A 208 -1.29 -0.95 -35.97
N THR A 209 -0.78 -1.48 -34.87
CA THR A 209 -0.86 -0.85 -33.55
C THR A 209 -0.11 0.47 -33.61
N THR A 210 -0.84 1.58 -33.53
CA THR A 210 -0.26 2.93 -33.54
C THR A 210 0.17 3.35 -32.12
N ALA A 211 0.99 4.40 -31.96
CA ALA A 211 1.27 4.99 -30.65
C ALA A 211 0.01 5.52 -29.93
N ALA A 212 -1.08 5.74 -30.67
CA ALA A 212 -2.40 6.01 -30.09
C ALA A 212 -3.06 4.76 -29.48
N ASP A 213 -2.63 3.57 -29.90
CA ASP A 213 -3.03 2.29 -29.29
C ASP A 213 -2.23 1.96 -28.01
N LEU A 214 -1.10 2.65 -27.78
CA LEU A 214 -0.20 2.49 -26.62
C LEU A 214 -0.86 2.88 -25.29
N VAL A 215 -1.78 3.85 -25.33
CA VAL A 215 -2.54 4.37 -24.18
C VAL A 215 -3.90 3.64 -24.02
N ARG A 216 -4.24 2.72 -24.93
CA ARG A 216 -5.63 2.40 -25.32
C ARG A 216 -6.43 1.48 -24.40
N ASP A 217 -5.82 0.52 -23.72
CA ASP A 217 -6.63 -0.50 -23.01
C ASP A 217 -6.51 -0.48 -21.47
N TYR A 218 -5.46 0.07 -20.85
CA TYR A 218 -5.36 0.19 -19.37
C TYR A 218 -4.60 1.43 -18.89
N GLY A 219 -4.45 2.45 -19.74
CA GLY A 219 -3.80 3.70 -19.35
C GLY A 219 -4.53 4.44 -18.21
N ALA A 220 -5.79 4.10 -17.96
CA ALA A 220 -6.57 4.63 -16.85
C ALA A 220 -6.28 3.97 -15.50
N LEU A 221 -5.63 2.79 -15.46
CA LEU A 221 -5.38 2.07 -14.19
C LEU A 221 -4.56 2.91 -13.19
N PRO A 222 -3.42 3.52 -13.57
CA PRO A 222 -2.66 4.37 -12.65
C PRO A 222 -3.48 5.54 -12.12
N ALA A 223 -4.24 6.22 -12.99
CA ALA A 223 -5.11 7.32 -12.60
C ALA A 223 -6.22 6.88 -11.64
N CYS A 224 -6.84 5.71 -11.88
CA CYS A 224 -7.87 5.15 -10.99
C CYS A 224 -7.30 4.80 -9.61
N MET A 225 -6.08 4.25 -9.53
CA MET A 225 -5.45 3.92 -8.25
C MET A 225 -5.03 5.18 -7.49
N ALA A 226 -4.49 6.20 -8.16
CA ALA A 226 -4.17 7.48 -7.54
C ALA A 226 -5.43 8.20 -7.02
N LEU A 227 -6.51 8.23 -7.80
CA LEU A 227 -7.80 8.77 -7.36
C LEU A 227 -8.39 7.98 -6.20
N LEU A 228 -8.22 6.65 -6.18
CA LEU A 228 -8.65 5.82 -5.05
C LEU A 228 -7.96 6.26 -3.75
N GLU A 229 -6.65 6.49 -3.76
CA GLU A 229 -5.94 6.99 -2.56
C GLU A 229 -6.42 8.38 -2.14
N MET A 230 -6.65 9.29 -3.09
CA MET A 230 -7.21 10.61 -2.78
C MET A 230 -8.61 10.52 -2.15
N VAL A 231 -9.42 9.55 -2.59
CA VAL A 231 -10.73 9.25 -1.98
C VAL A 231 -10.53 8.68 -0.59
N LEU A 232 -9.64 7.69 -0.41
CA LEU A 232 -9.37 7.06 0.89
C LEU A 232 -8.88 8.07 1.93
N ALA A 233 -8.09 9.07 1.53
CA ALA A 233 -7.65 10.15 2.42
C ALA A 233 -8.80 11.02 2.97
N ARG A 234 -9.99 10.99 2.36
CA ARG A 234 -11.14 11.85 2.71
C ARG A 234 -12.40 11.05 3.11
N PHE A 235 -12.47 9.80 2.68
CA PHE A 235 -13.62 8.91 2.87
C PHE A 235 -13.18 7.45 2.95
N PRO A 236 -13.71 6.63 3.87
CA PRO A 236 -14.79 6.92 4.81
C PRO A 236 -14.35 7.67 6.08
N LEU A 237 -15.31 8.12 6.91
CA LEU A 237 -15.09 8.58 8.29
C LEU A 237 -14.10 9.74 8.46
N GLN A 238 -14.20 10.77 7.61
CA GLN A 238 -13.26 11.91 7.52
C GLN A 238 -11.86 11.53 7.03
N GLY A 239 -11.74 10.35 6.43
CA GLY A 239 -10.51 9.81 5.88
C GLY A 239 -10.11 8.52 6.57
N PHE A 240 -9.80 7.52 5.77
CA PHE A 240 -9.17 6.28 6.19
C PHE A 240 -8.14 5.90 5.12
N PRO A 241 -6.95 6.54 5.13
CA PRO A 241 -5.91 6.36 4.11
C PRO A 241 -5.19 5.01 4.18
N LEU A 242 -5.83 3.99 4.77
CA LEU A 242 -5.31 2.64 4.89
C LEU A 242 -6.25 1.67 4.17
N PRO A 243 -5.77 0.75 3.35
CA PRO A 243 -4.38 0.48 3.03
C PRO A 243 -3.93 1.28 1.79
N ALA A 244 -3.18 2.36 1.97
CA ALA A 244 -2.59 3.08 0.84
C ALA A 244 -1.49 2.25 0.16
N LEU A 245 -1.50 2.19 -1.19
CA LEU A 245 -0.49 1.49 -1.98
C LEU A 245 0.86 2.21 -1.90
N SER A 246 0.83 3.54 -1.79
CA SER A 246 2.01 4.40 -1.63
C SER A 246 2.86 4.06 -0.40
N LEU A 247 2.26 3.59 0.70
CA LEU A 247 3.00 3.16 1.90
C LEU A 247 3.95 2.00 1.60
N GLY A 248 3.58 1.10 0.69
CA GLY A 248 4.44 0.01 0.23
C GLY A 248 5.61 0.46 -0.64
N GLN A 249 5.65 1.74 -1.02
CA GLN A 249 6.72 2.34 -1.80
C GLN A 249 7.63 3.23 -0.95
N ALA A 250 7.37 3.38 0.36
CA ALA A 250 8.08 4.34 1.22
C ALA A 250 9.61 4.14 1.27
N SER A 251 10.10 2.91 1.08
CA SER A 251 11.54 2.60 0.95
C SER A 251 11.99 2.36 -0.49
N GLY A 252 11.08 2.48 -1.45
CA GLY A 252 11.30 2.18 -2.86
C GLY A 252 11.72 3.39 -3.68
N PRO A 253 12.21 3.17 -4.92
CA PRO A 253 12.69 4.23 -5.80
C PRO A 253 11.59 5.20 -6.25
N PHE A 254 10.32 4.82 -6.15
CA PHE A 254 9.20 5.68 -6.52
C PHE A 254 8.84 6.71 -5.44
N ALA A 255 9.34 6.56 -4.20
CA ALA A 255 9.05 7.46 -3.08
C ALA A 255 9.48 8.91 -3.36
N VAL A 256 10.51 9.12 -4.19
CA VAL A 256 11.00 10.45 -4.59
C VAL A 256 9.94 11.29 -5.30
N ALA A 257 8.92 10.66 -5.89
CA ALA A 257 7.80 11.38 -6.51
C ALA A 257 6.91 12.08 -5.47
N ALA A 258 7.00 11.72 -4.18
CA ALA A 258 6.17 12.27 -3.12
C ALA A 258 6.39 13.79 -2.95
N ALA A 259 7.62 14.28 -3.13
CA ALA A 259 7.93 15.72 -3.08
C ALA A 259 7.15 16.55 -4.14
N TRP A 260 6.73 15.91 -5.24
CA TRP A 260 6.08 16.57 -6.36
C TRP A 260 4.56 16.48 -6.33
N GLY A 261 4.01 15.35 -5.90
CA GLY A 261 2.57 15.10 -5.95
C GLY A 261 2.06 14.15 -4.89
N GLY A 262 2.81 14.00 -3.79
CA GLY A 262 2.43 13.20 -2.63
C GLY A 262 2.30 11.72 -2.92
N ALA A 263 1.74 11.01 -1.94
CA ALA A 263 1.32 9.62 -2.05
C ALA A 263 0.58 9.28 -3.38
N PRO A 264 -0.38 10.09 -3.88
CA PRO A 264 -1.08 9.78 -5.13
C PRO A 264 -0.15 9.70 -6.35
N LEU A 265 0.86 10.59 -6.44
CA LEU A 265 1.83 10.52 -7.55
C LEU A 265 2.74 9.31 -7.44
N VAL A 266 3.17 8.93 -6.23
CA VAL A 266 3.96 7.70 -5.98
C VAL A 266 3.20 6.48 -6.48
N THR A 267 1.91 6.38 -6.15
CA THR A 267 1.04 5.29 -6.62
C THR A 267 0.85 5.34 -8.13
N LEU A 268 0.64 6.53 -8.70
CA LEU A 268 0.49 6.71 -10.14
C LEU A 268 1.72 6.19 -10.90
N VAL A 269 2.93 6.62 -10.53
CA VAL A 269 4.16 6.24 -11.26
C VAL A 269 4.50 4.75 -11.06
N SER A 270 4.28 4.21 -9.85
CA SER A 270 4.54 2.80 -9.56
C SER A 270 3.60 1.89 -10.36
N VAL A 271 2.29 2.17 -10.33
CA VAL A 271 1.29 1.40 -11.11
C VAL A 271 1.52 1.58 -12.61
N ALA A 272 1.84 2.79 -13.09
CA ALA A 272 2.13 3.06 -14.49
C ALA A 272 3.33 2.24 -15.00
N SER A 273 4.36 2.05 -14.19
CA SER A 273 5.49 1.20 -14.56
C SER A 273 5.07 -0.27 -14.77
N GLY A 274 4.20 -0.80 -13.91
CA GLY A 274 3.62 -2.13 -14.07
C GLY A 274 2.76 -2.27 -15.33
N VAL A 275 1.95 -1.25 -15.65
CA VAL A 275 1.19 -1.19 -16.91
C VAL A 275 2.13 -1.19 -18.11
N ALA A 276 3.22 -0.41 -18.06
CA ALA A 276 4.21 -0.36 -19.13
C ALA A 276 4.89 -1.73 -19.35
N LEU A 277 5.30 -2.42 -18.27
CA LEU A 277 5.86 -3.77 -18.36
C LEU A 277 4.87 -4.77 -18.97
N ALA A 278 3.60 -4.74 -18.56
CA ALA A 278 2.58 -5.62 -19.14
C ALA A 278 2.48 -5.43 -20.65
N ARG A 279 2.57 -4.18 -21.14
CA ARG A 279 2.54 -3.88 -22.57
C ARG A 279 3.76 -4.39 -23.32
N VAL A 280 4.96 -4.22 -22.77
CA VAL A 280 6.19 -4.78 -23.37
C VAL A 280 6.06 -6.30 -23.55
N LEU A 281 5.51 -7.00 -22.55
CA LEU A 281 5.30 -8.44 -22.64
C LEU A 281 4.26 -8.82 -23.69
N GLN A 282 3.14 -8.10 -23.73
CA GLN A 282 2.07 -8.33 -24.71
C GLN A 282 2.53 -8.10 -26.15
N THR A 283 3.27 -7.03 -26.43
CA THR A 283 3.81 -6.76 -27.78
C THR A 283 4.85 -7.80 -28.18
N GLY A 284 5.76 -8.16 -27.27
CA GLY A 284 6.75 -9.21 -27.51
C GLY A 284 6.12 -10.59 -27.78
N TRP A 285 5.04 -10.93 -27.09
CA TRP A 285 4.28 -12.16 -27.36
C TRP A 285 3.57 -12.12 -28.72
N ALA A 286 2.97 -10.99 -29.09
CA ALA A 286 2.31 -10.81 -30.37
C ALA A 286 3.29 -10.95 -31.55
N GLU A 287 4.48 -10.33 -31.44
CA GLU A 287 5.55 -10.45 -32.44
C GLU A 287 6.00 -11.92 -32.60
N ARG A 288 6.25 -12.63 -31.50
CA ARG A 288 6.65 -14.05 -31.53
C ARG A 288 5.58 -14.96 -32.12
N ALA A 289 4.31 -14.72 -31.80
CA ALA A 289 3.19 -15.46 -32.37
C ALA A 289 3.04 -15.22 -33.88
N GLY A 290 3.20 -13.97 -34.33
CA GLY A 290 3.21 -13.61 -35.75
C GLY A 290 4.38 -14.25 -36.51
N HIS A 291 5.58 -14.26 -35.94
CA HIS A 291 6.74 -14.94 -36.53
C HIS A 291 6.62 -16.47 -36.60
N ARG A 292 5.84 -17.09 -35.70
CA ARG A 292 5.48 -18.52 -35.80
C ARG A 292 4.43 -18.77 -36.88
N ALA A 293 3.43 -17.91 -37.02
CA ALA A 293 2.39 -18.06 -38.04
C ALA A 293 2.94 -17.93 -39.48
N VAL A 294 3.91 -17.04 -39.70
CA VAL A 294 4.58 -16.87 -41.01
C VAL A 294 5.45 -18.09 -41.36
N ARG A 295 5.96 -18.84 -40.38
CA ARG A 295 6.77 -20.05 -40.61
C ARG A 295 5.96 -21.31 -40.92
N VAL A 296 4.64 -21.30 -40.72
CA VAL A 296 3.79 -22.50 -40.82
C VAL A 296 2.88 -22.49 -42.07
N SER A 297 2.94 -21.46 -42.92
CA SER A 297 2.29 -21.53 -44.24
C SER A 297 3.13 -22.41 -45.18
N PRO A 298 2.62 -23.57 -45.66
CA PRO A 298 3.24 -24.27 -46.77
C PRO A 298 3.06 -23.38 -48.00
N ALA A 299 4.15 -23.06 -48.70
CA ALA A 299 4.06 -22.38 -49.99
C ALA A 299 3.17 -23.22 -50.93
N PRO A 300 2.22 -22.61 -51.67
CA PRO A 300 1.53 -23.35 -52.71
C PRO A 300 2.57 -23.72 -53.77
N ALA A 301 2.67 -25.02 -54.07
CA ALA A 301 3.46 -25.51 -55.19
C ALA A 301 2.91 -24.89 -56.47
N ARG A 302 3.59 -23.86 -56.97
CA ARG A 302 3.42 -23.36 -58.34
C ARG A 302 4.73 -23.54 -59.08
N THR A 303 4.57 -24.09 -60.26
CA THR A 303 5.55 -24.59 -61.20
C THR A 303 6.59 -23.54 -61.59
N ARG A 304 7.78 -24.06 -61.91
CA ARG A 304 8.95 -23.38 -62.47
C ARG A 304 8.57 -22.34 -63.51
N ASP A 305 9.12 -21.14 -63.36
CA ASP A 305 9.88 -20.49 -64.43
C ASP A 305 10.93 -19.53 -63.86
N HIS A 306 12.14 -19.64 -64.40
CA HIS A 306 13.28 -18.80 -64.10
C HIS A 306 13.17 -17.49 -64.88
N HIS A 307 13.25 -16.33 -64.21
CA HIS A 307 14.07 -15.22 -64.69
C HIS A 307 14.43 -14.23 -63.56
N ARG A 308 15.74 -14.03 -63.42
CA ARG A 308 16.48 -12.90 -62.82
C ARG A 308 15.62 -11.76 -62.25
N THR A 309 15.73 -11.56 -60.93
CA THR A 309 16.15 -10.27 -60.36
C THR A 309 16.83 -10.55 -59.02
N GLY A 310 18.11 -10.22 -58.96
CA GLY A 310 18.90 -10.28 -57.74
C GLY A 310 18.51 -9.15 -56.78
N GLY A 311 18.75 -9.41 -55.49
CA GLY A 311 18.83 -8.38 -54.46
C GLY A 311 17.60 -8.29 -53.54
N ARG A 312 17.87 -8.36 -52.23
CA ARG A 312 16.99 -7.98 -51.09
C ARG A 312 16.14 -9.06 -50.42
N TRP A 313 16.70 -10.25 -50.16
CA TRP A 313 16.08 -11.21 -49.23
C TRP A 313 16.84 -11.46 -47.91
N LEU A 314 17.80 -10.59 -47.54
CA LEU A 314 18.59 -10.74 -46.30
C LEU A 314 18.49 -9.59 -45.29
N LEU A 315 17.44 -8.74 -45.32
CA LEU A 315 17.30 -7.63 -44.36
C LEU A 315 15.97 -7.57 -43.58
N SER A 316 15.23 -8.67 -43.47
CA SER A 316 14.00 -8.71 -42.66
C SER A 316 14.18 -9.28 -41.24
N ALA A 317 15.39 -9.74 -40.88
CA ALA A 317 15.65 -10.35 -39.57
C ALA A 317 16.05 -9.35 -38.45
N GLY A 318 16.22 -8.05 -38.75
CA GLY A 318 16.78 -7.07 -37.80
C GLY A 318 15.86 -5.93 -37.35
N LYS A 319 14.65 -5.79 -37.90
CA LYS A 319 13.78 -4.65 -37.56
C LYS A 319 12.85 -5.03 -36.41
N ARG A 320 13.32 -4.89 -35.17
CA ARG A 320 12.41 -4.70 -34.02
C ARG A 320 11.43 -3.59 -34.43
N SER A 321 10.13 -3.86 -34.35
CA SER A 321 9.14 -2.92 -34.86
C SER A 321 9.26 -1.58 -34.13
N LEU A 322 9.23 -0.44 -34.85
CA LEU A 322 9.21 0.91 -34.25
C LEU A 322 8.28 1.05 -33.02
N PRO A 323 7.08 0.44 -32.98
CA PRO A 323 6.24 0.51 -31.78
C PRO A 323 6.85 -0.18 -30.55
N SER A 324 7.59 -1.28 -30.69
CA SER A 324 8.24 -1.95 -29.55
C SER A 324 9.36 -1.11 -28.94
N LEU A 325 10.09 -0.35 -29.76
CA LEU A 325 11.09 0.63 -29.27
C LEU A 325 10.43 1.84 -28.62
N ALA A 326 9.28 2.31 -29.13
CA ALA A 326 8.52 3.41 -28.52
C ALA A 326 7.91 3.03 -27.16
N VAL A 327 7.40 1.78 -26.99
CA VAL A 327 6.96 1.27 -25.68
C VAL A 327 8.13 1.18 -24.71
N LEU A 328 9.27 0.65 -25.15
CA LEU A 328 10.47 0.54 -24.31
C LEU A 328 11.01 1.92 -23.91
N ALA A 329 10.98 2.90 -24.82
CA ALA A 329 11.37 4.27 -24.53
C ALA A 329 10.38 4.96 -23.58
N ALA A 330 9.07 4.75 -23.73
CA ALA A 330 8.06 5.27 -22.82
C ALA A 330 8.14 4.62 -21.43
N ALA A 331 8.39 3.30 -21.37
CA ALA A 331 8.62 2.58 -20.12
C ALA A 331 9.90 3.04 -19.43
N ALA A 332 10.99 3.22 -20.19
CA ALA A 332 12.25 3.76 -19.69
C ALA A 332 12.08 5.21 -19.22
N LEU A 333 11.28 6.03 -19.90
CA LEU A 333 10.98 7.40 -19.48
C LEU A 333 10.19 7.40 -18.17
N VAL A 334 9.12 6.60 -18.05
CA VAL A 334 8.33 6.46 -16.81
C VAL A 334 9.18 5.94 -15.65
N LEU A 335 10.11 5.02 -15.93
CA LEU A 335 11.06 4.49 -14.94
C LEU A 335 12.20 5.46 -14.59
N ALA A 336 12.57 6.36 -15.51
CA ALA A 336 13.60 7.39 -15.30
C ALA A 336 13.03 8.69 -14.71
N THR A 337 11.70 8.90 -14.78
CA THR A 337 11.03 10.10 -14.26
C THR A 337 11.28 10.30 -12.75
N PRO A 338 11.22 9.26 -11.88
CA PRO A 338 11.56 9.41 -10.45
C PRO A 338 13.00 9.87 -10.22
N ILE A 339 13.96 9.34 -11.00
CA ILE A 339 15.38 9.70 -10.92
C ILE A 339 15.60 11.17 -11.34
N ALA A 340 14.90 11.62 -12.39
CA ALA A 340 14.96 13.01 -12.85
C ALA A 340 14.27 14.00 -11.88
N LEU A 341 13.20 13.57 -11.21
CA LEU A 341 12.43 14.38 -10.25
C LEU A 341 13.13 14.49 -8.88
N GLY A 342 13.88 13.47 -8.46
CA GLY A 342 14.58 13.47 -7.17
C GLY A 342 15.76 14.46 -7.10
N ALA A 343 16.34 14.83 -8.23
CA ALA A 343 17.54 15.67 -8.27
C ALA A 343 17.30 17.18 -8.01
N GLN A 344 16.07 17.62 -7.77
CA GLN A 344 15.68 19.04 -7.91
C GLN A 344 14.96 19.65 -6.70
N VAL A 345 14.56 18.87 -5.68
CA VAL A 345 13.87 19.43 -4.50
C VAL A 345 14.87 19.52 -3.35
N HIS A 346 15.62 20.62 -3.31
CA HIS A 346 16.45 20.95 -2.16
C HIS A 346 15.80 22.10 -1.41
N SER A 347 15.48 21.85 -0.15
CA SER A 347 15.15 22.91 0.80
C SER A 347 16.46 23.33 1.51
N GLN A 348 16.60 24.61 1.85
CA GLN A 348 17.80 25.07 2.54
C GLN A 348 17.78 24.55 3.98
N SER A 349 18.85 23.85 4.38
CA SER A 349 19.12 23.57 5.79
C SER A 349 19.67 24.86 6.42
N ASN A 350 19.03 25.35 7.46
CA ASN A 350 19.35 26.64 8.08
C ASN A 350 19.64 26.56 9.58
N GLY A 351 19.77 25.34 10.10
CA GLY A 351 20.05 25.12 11.51
C GLY A 351 20.02 23.65 11.87
N GLN A 352 20.39 23.37 13.12
CA GLN A 352 20.37 22.03 13.68
C GLN A 352 19.69 22.05 15.04
N LEU A 353 18.93 20.99 15.31
CA LEU A 353 18.25 20.75 16.58
C LEU A 353 18.80 19.46 17.19
N HIS A 354 19.35 19.53 18.40
CA HIS A 354 19.73 18.33 19.15
C HIS A 354 18.52 17.84 19.93
N LEU A 355 18.10 16.59 19.72
CA LEU A 355 16.90 16.06 20.35
C LEU A 355 17.05 14.63 20.83
N SER A 356 16.19 14.26 21.79
CA SER A 356 16.01 12.89 22.25
C SER A 356 14.57 12.42 22.15
N LEU A 357 14.39 11.17 21.74
CA LEU A 357 13.11 10.45 21.70
C LEU A 357 13.10 9.43 22.83
N VAL A 358 12.10 9.50 23.71
CA VAL A 358 12.02 8.63 24.90
C VAL A 358 10.97 7.55 24.70
N GLN A 359 11.39 6.29 24.64
CA GLN A 359 10.50 5.14 24.55
C GLN A 359 10.56 4.34 25.84
N GLY A 360 9.50 4.38 26.66
CA GLY A 360 9.45 3.70 27.96
C GLY A 360 9.27 2.18 27.87
N GLY A 361 8.90 1.65 26.71
CA GLY A 361 8.68 0.22 26.48
C GLY A 361 7.47 -0.34 27.25
N GLY A 362 7.34 -1.67 27.20
CA GLY A 362 6.29 -2.40 27.91
C GLY A 362 5.52 -3.41 27.04
N PRO A 363 4.50 -4.06 27.62
CA PRO A 363 3.69 -5.04 26.93
C PRO A 363 2.88 -4.42 25.78
N ARG A 364 2.73 -5.18 24.70
CA ARG A 364 1.98 -4.81 23.48
C ARG A 364 0.69 -5.62 23.38
N GLY A 365 -0.24 -5.16 22.55
CA GLY A 365 -1.57 -5.76 22.40
C GLY A 365 -2.55 -5.36 23.51
N LEU A 366 -2.23 -4.32 24.29
CA LEU A 366 -3.08 -3.82 25.37
C LEU A 366 -3.84 -2.57 24.93
N ARG A 367 -5.16 -2.59 25.11
CA ARG A 367 -6.01 -1.40 24.89
C ARG A 367 -5.84 -0.44 26.06
N ALA A 368 -6.01 0.84 25.80
CA ALA A 368 -5.88 1.90 26.82
C ALA A 368 -6.72 1.63 28.08
N VAL A 369 -7.93 1.07 27.93
CA VAL A 369 -8.84 0.74 29.04
C VAL A 369 -8.29 -0.36 29.97
N PHE A 370 -7.36 -1.19 29.48
CA PHE A 370 -6.75 -2.28 30.24
C PHE A 370 -5.32 -1.99 30.69
N SER A 371 -4.82 -0.78 30.43
CA SER A 371 -3.47 -0.34 30.80
C SER A 371 -3.54 0.55 32.03
N ASP A 372 -2.56 0.43 32.93
CA ASP A 372 -2.36 1.37 34.04
C ASP A 372 -1.61 2.61 33.53
N PRO A 373 -2.25 3.79 33.42
CA PRO A 373 -1.62 4.99 32.90
C PRO A 373 -0.42 5.44 33.74
N ASN A 374 -0.44 5.20 35.06
CA ASN A 374 0.65 5.62 35.94
C ASN A 374 1.94 4.82 35.67
N GLN A 375 1.82 3.53 35.35
CA GLN A 375 2.98 2.71 34.96
C GLN A 375 3.57 3.18 33.64
N VAL A 376 2.73 3.53 32.67
CA VAL A 376 3.20 4.08 31.39
C VAL A 376 3.94 5.39 31.63
N THR A 377 3.34 6.34 32.37
CA THR A 377 3.99 7.60 32.74
C THR A 377 5.33 7.36 33.44
N GLN A 378 5.36 6.47 34.44
CA GLN A 378 6.55 6.22 35.24
C GLN A 378 7.71 5.68 34.40
N ARG A 379 7.46 4.72 33.51
CA ARG A 379 8.51 4.13 32.65
C ARG A 379 9.19 5.18 31.77
N HIS A 380 8.42 6.12 31.23
CA HIS A 380 8.95 7.17 30.37
C HIS A 380 9.69 8.24 31.17
N LEU A 381 9.15 8.66 32.32
CA LEU A 381 9.79 9.69 33.13
C LEU A 381 11.11 9.21 33.74
N VAL A 382 11.19 7.97 34.25
CA VAL A 382 12.45 7.41 34.77
C VAL A 382 13.53 7.41 33.69
N LEU A 383 13.19 6.96 32.47
CA LEU A 383 14.15 6.91 31.38
C LEU A 383 14.60 8.31 30.93
N ALA A 384 13.72 9.30 31.00
CA ALA A 384 14.07 10.70 30.73
C ALA A 384 14.88 11.34 31.88
N GLU A 385 14.64 10.94 33.13
CA GLU A 385 15.43 11.34 34.29
C GLU A 385 16.86 10.78 34.20
N ASP A 386 17.01 9.51 33.78
CA ASP A 386 18.30 8.84 33.51
C ASP A 386 19.06 9.56 32.37
N LEU A 387 18.37 9.96 31.29
CA LEU A 387 18.94 10.81 30.24
C LEU A 387 19.52 12.11 30.82
N GLY A 388 18.82 12.72 31.79
CA GLY A 388 19.32 13.90 32.49
C GLY A 388 20.63 13.66 33.26
N ASP A 389 20.79 12.49 33.89
CA ASP A 389 22.07 12.12 34.54
C ASP A 389 23.17 11.88 33.51
N ASP A 390 22.85 11.24 32.39
CA ASP A 390 23.80 10.99 31.32
C ASP A 390 24.28 12.29 30.65
N ILE A 391 23.40 13.29 30.52
CA ILE A 391 23.78 14.64 30.08
C ILE A 391 24.66 15.34 31.14
N ALA A 392 24.27 15.29 32.41
CA ALA A 392 25.02 15.93 33.50
C ALA A 392 26.43 15.33 33.68
N THR A 393 26.58 14.03 33.44
CA THR A 393 27.87 13.33 33.50
C THR A 393 28.68 13.40 32.20
N GLY A 394 28.14 14.03 31.15
CA GLY A 394 28.81 14.22 29.86
C GLY A 394 28.86 12.97 28.98
N LYS A 395 28.09 11.92 29.30
CA LYS A 395 27.96 10.74 28.44
C LYS A 395 27.15 11.02 27.18
N VAL A 396 26.16 11.89 27.29
CA VAL A 396 25.30 12.36 26.19
C VAL A 396 25.45 13.87 26.09
N PRO A 397 25.59 14.45 24.88
CA PRO A 397 25.63 15.91 24.74
C PRO A 397 24.30 16.54 25.19
N PRO A 398 24.30 17.83 25.62
CA PRO A 398 23.08 18.55 25.91
C PRO A 398 22.11 18.54 24.72
N VAL A 399 20.82 18.48 25.02
CA VAL A 399 19.75 18.45 24.00
C VAL A 399 18.91 19.71 24.11
N ASP A 400 18.36 20.14 22.97
CA ASP A 400 17.44 21.27 22.88
C ASP A 400 15.99 20.83 23.16
N LEU A 401 15.64 19.58 22.81
CA LEU A 401 14.28 19.03 22.88
C LEU A 401 14.25 17.55 23.30
N VAL A 402 13.34 17.19 24.18
CA VAL A 402 12.97 15.79 24.48
C VAL A 402 11.51 15.54 24.09
N LEU A 403 11.26 14.54 23.24
CA LEU A 403 9.93 14.15 22.77
C LEU A 403 9.48 12.84 23.43
N LEU A 404 8.44 12.93 24.25
CA LEU A 404 7.73 11.78 24.80
C LEU A 404 6.55 11.39 23.89
N PRO A 405 6.19 10.09 23.84
CA PRO A 405 5.12 9.58 22.99
C PRO A 405 3.71 10.11 23.31
N GLU A 406 2.77 9.72 22.46
CA GLU A 406 1.34 9.96 22.66
C GLU A 406 0.79 9.15 23.87
N ASN A 407 -0.14 9.74 24.61
CA ASN A 407 -0.83 9.14 25.75
C ASN A 407 0.09 8.67 26.90
N VAL A 408 1.23 9.35 27.09
CA VAL A 408 2.16 9.03 28.18
C VAL A 408 1.69 9.60 29.51
N LEU A 409 1.08 10.79 29.50
CA LEU A 409 0.56 11.43 30.70
C LEU A 409 -0.97 11.48 30.66
N SER A 410 -1.64 10.83 31.60
CA SER A 410 -3.10 10.87 31.72
C SER A 410 -3.53 11.63 32.97
N VAL A 411 -4.41 12.62 32.82
CA VAL A 411 -4.87 13.49 33.91
C VAL A 411 -6.38 13.67 33.87
N SER A 412 -6.98 13.96 35.02
CA SER A 412 -8.38 14.36 35.13
C SER A 412 -8.45 15.89 35.14
N GLY A 413 -9.11 16.48 34.14
CA GLY A 413 -9.12 17.93 33.93
C GLY A 413 -7.84 18.47 33.25
N PRO A 414 -7.64 19.80 33.25
CA PRO A 414 -6.49 20.44 32.60
C PRO A 414 -5.15 20.05 33.25
N VAL A 415 -4.16 19.71 32.42
CA VAL A 415 -2.82 19.29 32.89
C VAL A 415 -2.11 20.37 33.69
N ALA A 416 -2.35 21.65 33.38
CA ALA A 416 -1.78 22.79 34.09
C ALA A 416 -2.17 22.82 35.58
N SER A 417 -3.32 22.25 35.94
CA SER A 417 -3.80 22.16 37.32
C SER A 417 -3.51 20.80 37.97
N ALA A 418 -3.00 19.84 37.20
CA ALA A 418 -2.77 18.48 37.66
C ALA A 418 -1.45 18.38 38.46
N PRO A 419 -1.38 17.63 39.56
CA PRO A 419 -0.14 17.48 40.32
C PRO A 419 1.00 16.84 39.52
N GLN A 420 0.67 16.01 38.53
CA GLN A 420 1.64 15.36 37.65
C GLN A 420 2.46 16.35 36.82
N GLN A 421 1.92 17.55 36.55
CA GLN A 421 2.66 18.60 35.84
C GLN A 421 3.98 18.92 36.57
N ARG A 422 4.00 19.00 37.91
CA ARG A 422 5.24 19.30 38.65
C ARG A 422 6.39 18.33 38.36
N ARG A 423 6.09 17.07 38.02
CA ARG A 423 7.11 16.09 37.64
C ARG A 423 7.71 16.37 36.27
N VAL A 424 6.88 16.76 35.30
CA VAL A 424 7.35 17.13 33.95
C VAL A 424 8.11 18.45 33.98
N ALA A 425 7.65 19.42 34.77
CA ALA A 425 8.38 20.67 35.01
C ALA A 425 9.78 20.43 35.56
N ALA A 426 9.89 19.63 36.63
CA ALA A 426 11.18 19.30 37.23
C ALA A 426 12.11 18.55 36.26
N LEU A 427 11.55 17.68 35.41
CA LEU A 427 12.30 17.01 34.35
C LEU A 427 12.85 18.02 33.33
N ALA A 428 12.04 18.97 32.87
CA ALA A 428 12.46 19.99 31.91
C ALA A 428 13.54 20.92 32.49
N GLU A 429 13.38 21.35 33.75
CA GLU A 429 14.39 22.14 34.47
C GLU A 429 15.72 21.40 34.63
N ARG A 430 15.66 20.10 34.97
CA ARG A 430 16.84 19.24 35.12
C ARG A 430 17.58 19.06 33.80
N LEU A 431 16.85 18.85 32.71
CA LEU A 431 17.43 18.72 31.36
C LEU A 431 17.91 20.06 30.79
N ARG A 432 17.37 21.18 31.30
CA ARG A 432 17.52 22.53 30.72
C ARG A 432 17.13 22.56 29.24
N ALA A 433 16.10 21.79 28.90
CA ALA A 433 15.67 21.55 27.53
C ALA A 433 14.14 21.61 27.45
N ALA A 434 13.63 21.89 26.25
CA ALA A 434 12.20 21.77 26.01
C ALA A 434 11.75 20.31 26.12
N VAL A 435 10.55 20.07 26.68
CA VAL A 435 9.98 18.73 26.78
C VAL A 435 8.57 18.74 26.20
N VAL A 436 8.35 17.92 25.18
CA VAL A 436 7.02 17.72 24.58
C VAL A 436 6.46 16.38 25.05
N VAL A 437 5.28 16.38 25.65
CA VAL A 437 4.63 15.17 26.19
C VAL A 437 3.25 14.98 25.59
N GLY A 438 2.92 13.75 25.17
CA GLY A 438 1.55 13.37 24.84
C GLY A 438 0.68 13.23 26.09
N VAL A 439 -0.33 14.08 26.20
CA VAL A 439 -1.23 14.22 27.34
C VAL A 439 -2.67 13.84 26.95
N VAL A 440 -3.31 13.02 27.79
CA VAL A 440 -4.75 12.77 27.76
C VAL A 440 -5.41 13.50 28.93
N GLU A 441 -6.23 14.50 28.61
CA GLU A 441 -7.02 15.25 29.60
C GLU A 441 -8.46 14.72 29.58
N THR A 442 -8.84 13.98 30.62
CA THR A 442 -10.16 13.36 30.72
C THR A 442 -11.15 14.31 31.38
N ALA A 443 -12.33 14.44 30.78
CA ALA A 443 -13.53 15.05 31.36
C ALA A 443 -14.62 13.97 31.57
N SER A 444 -15.83 14.37 31.98
CA SER A 444 -16.93 13.44 32.30
C SER A 444 -17.21 12.45 31.17
N THR A 445 -17.55 12.95 29.98
CA THR A 445 -17.94 12.14 28.81
C THR A 445 -16.98 12.22 27.63
N THR A 446 -15.97 13.10 27.71
CA THR A 446 -15.03 13.38 26.62
C THR A 446 -13.60 13.37 27.12
N PHE A 447 -12.64 13.34 26.21
CA PHE A 447 -11.23 13.58 26.53
C PHE A 447 -10.55 14.41 25.44
N ARG A 448 -9.47 15.10 25.79
CA ARG A 448 -8.56 15.74 24.83
C ARG A 448 -7.29 14.91 24.71
N ASN A 449 -6.79 14.77 23.48
CA ASN A 449 -5.49 14.19 23.19
C ASN A 449 -4.61 15.33 22.65
N ALA A 450 -3.52 15.62 23.35
CA ALA A 450 -2.70 16.80 23.07
C ALA A 450 -1.21 16.49 23.21
N ALA A 451 -0.37 17.20 22.45
CA ALA A 451 1.05 17.33 22.72
C ALA A 451 1.27 18.65 23.45
N VAL A 452 1.72 18.60 24.70
CA VAL A 452 1.93 19.80 25.54
C VAL A 452 3.43 20.05 25.68
N LEU A 453 3.83 21.31 25.58
CA LEU A 453 5.21 21.76 25.56
C LEU A 453 5.58 22.47 26.85
N TRP A 454 6.63 21.98 27.47
CA TRP A 454 7.36 22.60 28.57
C TRP A 454 8.65 23.24 28.07
N ASP A 455 8.95 24.45 28.54
CA ASP A 455 10.27 25.06 28.36
C ASP A 455 11.29 24.53 29.38
N GLY A 456 12.56 24.88 29.20
CA GLY A 456 13.64 24.47 30.11
C GLY A 456 13.57 25.09 31.52
N GLU A 457 12.55 25.93 31.78
CA GLU A 457 12.24 26.53 33.09
C GLU A 457 10.99 25.88 33.72
N GLY A 458 10.49 24.79 33.13
CA GLY A 458 9.37 24.01 33.66
C GLY A 458 7.99 24.62 33.41
N ARG A 459 7.88 25.68 32.60
CA ARG A 459 6.60 26.35 32.28
C ARG A 459 5.94 25.71 31.08
N ILE A 460 4.62 25.60 31.11
CA ILE A 460 3.84 25.25 29.92
C ILE A 460 3.79 26.45 28.99
N VAL A 461 4.39 26.35 27.81
CA VAL A 461 4.51 27.46 26.84
C VAL A 461 3.78 27.21 25.53
N GLY A 462 3.31 25.98 25.29
CA GLY A 462 2.57 25.65 24.07
C GLY A 462 1.81 24.34 24.18
N ARG A 463 0.84 24.16 23.28
CA ARG A 463 0.15 22.88 23.10
C ARG A 463 -0.39 22.75 21.69
N TYR A 464 -0.44 21.51 21.21
CA TYR A 464 -1.14 21.09 20.01
C TYR A 464 -2.20 20.07 20.39
N GLU A 465 -3.44 20.24 19.91
CA GLU A 465 -4.54 19.31 20.15
C GLU A 465 -4.84 18.50 18.88
N LYS A 466 -5.03 17.19 19.03
CA LYS A 466 -5.25 16.26 17.92
C LYS A 466 -6.56 16.56 17.20
N GLU A 467 -6.51 16.78 15.89
CA GLU A 467 -7.67 17.04 15.04
C GLU A 467 -8.25 15.74 14.43
N HIS A 468 -7.42 14.91 13.78
CA HIS A 468 -7.90 13.65 13.21
C HIS A 468 -7.93 12.54 14.25
N ARG A 469 -9.15 12.21 14.67
CA ARG A 469 -9.43 11.15 15.63
C ARG A 469 -9.46 9.78 14.96
N VAL A 470 -8.99 8.75 15.65
CA VAL A 470 -9.02 7.36 15.20
C VAL A 470 -10.44 6.81 15.30
N PRO A 471 -11.07 6.38 14.18
CA PRO A 471 -12.37 5.74 14.24
C PRO A 471 -12.31 4.41 15.00
N PHE A 472 -13.30 4.13 15.85
CA PHE A 472 -13.40 2.95 16.72
C PHE A 472 -12.32 2.84 17.81
N GLY A 473 -11.38 3.78 17.89
CA GLY A 473 -10.38 3.87 18.95
C GLY A 473 -10.59 5.08 19.86
N GLU A 474 -10.74 6.25 19.25
CA GLU A 474 -10.90 7.54 19.96
C GLU A 474 -12.31 8.10 19.88
N TYR A 475 -13.11 7.62 18.93
CA TYR A 475 -14.54 7.89 18.88
C TYR A 475 -15.29 6.70 18.29
N LEU A 476 -16.59 6.59 18.58
CA LEU A 476 -17.43 5.53 18.03
C LEU A 476 -18.32 6.09 16.90
N PRO A 477 -18.04 5.79 15.62
CA PRO A 477 -18.92 6.17 14.52
C PRO A 477 -20.34 5.67 14.74
N ALA A 478 -21.36 6.51 14.56
CA ALA A 478 -22.76 6.14 14.82
C ALA A 478 -22.97 5.47 16.20
N ARG A 479 -22.35 6.02 17.26
CA ARG A 479 -22.38 5.51 18.65
C ARG A 479 -23.73 4.95 19.08
N ALA A 480 -24.83 5.66 18.79
CA ALA A 480 -26.19 5.25 19.16
C ALA A 480 -26.63 3.90 18.57
N LEU A 481 -26.16 3.55 17.38
CA LEU A 481 -26.43 2.26 16.74
C LEU A 481 -25.45 1.20 17.26
N LEU A 482 -24.15 1.50 17.24
CA LEU A 482 -23.11 0.52 17.56
C LEU A 482 -23.10 0.09 19.02
N SER A 483 -23.47 0.97 19.96
CA SER A 483 -23.60 0.61 21.38
C SER A 483 -24.79 -0.32 21.67
N ARG A 484 -25.80 -0.36 20.79
CA ARG A 484 -26.97 -1.24 20.92
C ARG A 484 -26.72 -2.64 20.36
N ILE A 485 -25.86 -2.75 19.36
CA ILE A 485 -25.65 -4.01 18.61
C ILE A 485 -24.28 -4.65 18.90
N SER A 486 -23.42 -4.01 19.70
CA SER A 486 -22.07 -4.50 19.99
C SER A 486 -21.51 -3.96 21.30
N SER A 487 -20.46 -4.62 21.82
CA SER A 487 -19.69 -4.15 22.99
C SER A 487 -18.77 -2.95 22.69
N ALA A 488 -18.81 -2.38 21.49
CA ALA A 488 -17.93 -1.27 21.09
C ALA A 488 -18.08 -0.02 21.96
N GLY A 489 -19.28 0.22 22.52
CA GLY A 489 -19.53 1.32 23.46
C GLY A 489 -18.76 1.20 24.78
N THR A 490 -18.49 -0.03 25.24
CA THR A 490 -17.70 -0.30 26.44
C THR A 490 -16.19 -0.15 26.16
N LEU A 491 -15.76 -0.46 24.95
CA LEU A 491 -14.36 -0.40 24.52
C LEU A 491 -13.91 1.03 24.17
N VAL A 492 -14.85 1.89 23.74
CA VAL A 492 -14.64 3.33 23.51
C VAL A 492 -15.65 4.11 24.36
N PRO A 493 -15.41 4.22 25.69
CA PRO A 493 -16.39 4.77 26.63
C PRO A 493 -16.60 6.28 26.48
N ARG A 494 -15.60 7.00 25.93
CA ARG A 494 -15.61 8.45 25.74
C ARG A 494 -15.20 8.79 24.31
N ASP A 495 -15.71 9.91 23.81
CA ASP A 495 -15.28 10.46 22.52
C ASP A 495 -14.18 11.51 22.73
N ALA A 496 -13.11 11.43 21.93
CA ALA A 496 -12.11 12.47 21.85
C ALA A 496 -12.72 13.75 21.27
N LEU A 497 -12.36 14.90 21.84
CA LEU A 497 -12.62 16.20 21.26
C LEU A 497 -11.73 16.41 20.03
N VAL A 498 -12.27 17.11 19.03
CA VAL A 498 -11.50 17.53 17.86
C VAL A 498 -10.71 18.77 18.27
N GLY A 499 -9.38 18.67 18.16
CA GLY A 499 -8.47 19.79 18.38
C GLY A 499 -8.68 20.93 17.39
N VAL A 500 -8.27 22.13 17.78
CA VAL A 500 -8.39 23.34 16.97
C VAL A 500 -7.06 24.07 17.00
N GLY A 501 -6.62 24.57 15.85
CA GLY A 501 -5.41 25.39 15.74
C GLY A 501 -4.36 24.78 14.82
N THR A 502 -3.32 25.56 14.60
CA THR A 502 -2.24 25.22 13.67
C THR A 502 -1.47 24.00 14.14
N ALA A 503 -1.15 23.08 13.22
CA ALA A 503 -0.32 21.91 13.47
C ALA A 503 1.18 22.22 13.73
N ALA A 504 1.49 23.18 14.61
CA ALA A 504 2.85 23.59 14.93
C ALA A 504 3.01 24.03 16.39
N LEU A 505 4.23 23.87 16.92
CA LEU A 505 4.68 24.32 18.24
C LEU A 505 5.89 25.24 18.10
N ASP A 506 5.89 26.33 18.86
CA ASP A 506 7.05 27.21 19.02
C ASP A 506 7.91 26.71 20.18
N VAL A 507 9.00 26.02 19.84
CA VAL A 507 9.87 25.35 20.81
C VAL A 507 11.02 26.28 21.17
N PRO A 508 11.09 26.78 22.41
CA PRO A 508 12.24 27.55 22.88
C PRO A 508 13.45 26.62 23.03
N THR A 509 14.57 27.01 22.41
CA THR A 509 15.86 26.32 22.50
C THR A 509 16.92 27.28 23.02
N ALA A 510 18.09 26.77 23.41
CA ALA A 510 19.22 27.61 23.80
C ALA A 510 19.69 28.56 22.68
N ARG A 511 19.38 28.26 21.41
CA ARG A 511 19.79 29.04 20.23
C ARG A 511 18.68 29.93 19.67
N GLY A 512 17.52 30.00 20.33
CA GLY A 512 16.35 30.75 19.88
C GLY A 512 15.09 29.89 19.80
N THR A 513 14.00 30.44 19.27
CA THR A 513 12.75 29.69 19.09
C THR A 513 12.75 29.00 17.74
N VAL A 514 12.46 27.69 17.73
CA VAL A 514 12.33 26.87 16.52
C VAL A 514 10.87 26.47 16.38
N ARG A 515 10.29 26.70 15.19
CA ARG A 515 8.92 26.26 14.92
C ARG A 515 8.91 24.82 14.40
N LEU A 516 8.27 23.92 15.13
CA LEU A 516 8.20 22.50 14.79
C LEU A 516 6.77 22.11 14.44
N GLY A 517 6.58 21.52 13.27
CA GLY A 517 5.31 20.92 12.91
C GLY A 517 5.00 19.76 13.86
N THR A 518 3.76 19.60 14.30
CA THR A 518 3.38 18.52 15.23
C THR A 518 2.11 17.85 14.75
N VAL A 519 2.16 16.53 14.58
CA VAL A 519 1.02 15.69 14.19
C VAL A 519 0.97 14.47 15.10
N ILE A 520 -0.18 14.17 15.70
CA ILE A 520 -0.30 13.13 16.72
C ILE A 520 -0.77 11.82 16.06
N SER A 521 0.08 10.79 16.14
CA SER A 521 -0.21 9.41 15.75
C SER A 521 -0.88 9.25 14.38
N TYR A 522 -2.19 9.01 14.36
CA TYR A 522 -2.99 8.77 13.17
C TYR A 522 -2.89 9.91 12.16
N GLU A 523 -2.66 11.15 12.61
CA GLU A 523 -2.44 12.31 11.76
C GLU A 523 -1.20 12.19 10.88
N GLY A 524 -0.21 11.37 11.24
CA GLY A 524 0.95 11.08 10.39
C GLY A 524 0.57 10.46 9.03
N PHE A 525 -0.58 9.76 8.95
CA PHE A 525 -1.09 9.24 7.68
C PHE A 525 -1.72 10.31 6.78
N PHE A 526 -1.98 11.51 7.31
CA PHE A 526 -2.66 12.61 6.64
C PHE A 526 -1.65 13.67 6.18
N ALA A 527 -1.46 13.74 4.86
CA ALA A 527 -0.46 14.61 4.26
C ALA A 527 -0.82 16.09 4.36
N ASP A 528 -2.11 16.41 4.40
CA ASP A 528 -2.67 17.74 4.57
C ASP A 528 -2.33 18.34 5.94
N ARG A 529 -2.31 17.54 7.01
CA ARG A 529 -1.87 17.98 8.34
C ARG A 529 -0.40 18.38 8.38
N VAL A 530 0.47 17.54 7.79
CA VAL A 530 1.90 17.89 7.68
C VAL A 530 2.09 19.10 6.75
N ARG A 531 1.30 19.20 5.68
CA ARG A 531 1.31 20.37 4.80
C ARG A 531 0.95 21.66 5.55
N GLU A 532 -0.11 21.64 6.35
CA GLU A 532 -0.52 22.76 7.18
C GLU A 532 0.61 23.19 8.13
N ALA A 533 1.23 22.22 8.82
CA ALA A 533 2.35 22.45 9.72
C ALA A 533 3.53 23.15 9.02
N VAL A 534 3.90 22.71 7.82
CA VAL A 534 5.00 23.29 7.04
C VAL A 534 4.62 24.67 6.49
N GLN A 535 3.37 24.87 6.08
CA GLN A 535 2.88 26.18 5.62
C GLN A 535 2.88 27.22 6.75
N ALA A 536 2.72 26.78 8.00
CA ALA A 536 2.88 27.62 9.19
C ALA A 536 4.34 27.90 9.59
N GLY A 537 5.32 27.37 8.85
CA GLY A 537 6.74 27.56 9.10
C GLY A 537 7.41 26.44 9.89
N GLY A 538 6.81 25.25 9.99
CA GLY A 538 7.43 24.08 10.62
C GLY A 538 8.74 23.69 9.92
N GLN A 539 9.84 23.67 10.68
CA GLN A 539 11.20 23.40 10.19
C GLN A 539 11.64 21.93 10.34
N ALA A 540 10.94 21.17 11.19
CA ALA A 540 10.96 19.71 11.28
C ALA A 540 9.58 19.24 11.81
N ILE A 541 9.29 17.94 11.76
CA ILE A 541 7.98 17.38 12.14
C ILE A 541 8.12 16.44 13.34
N LEU A 542 7.39 16.72 14.41
CA LEU A 542 7.23 15.88 15.59
C LEU A 542 6.01 14.97 15.41
N VAL A 543 6.19 13.68 15.69
CA VAL A 543 5.14 12.66 15.64
C VAL A 543 5.11 11.88 16.96
N PRO A 544 4.55 12.44 18.04
CA PRO A 544 4.18 11.62 19.19
C PRO A 544 3.10 10.63 18.74
N THR A 545 3.38 9.32 18.87
CA THR A 545 2.48 8.27 18.38
C THR A 545 2.26 7.16 19.40
N ASN A 546 1.18 6.41 19.26
CA ASN A 546 0.93 5.21 20.03
C ASN A 546 0.40 4.07 19.14
N ALA A 547 1.09 2.92 19.20
CA ALA A 547 0.68 1.67 18.57
C ALA A 547 0.66 0.50 19.57
N ALA A 548 0.56 0.79 20.87
CA ALA A 548 0.63 -0.22 21.94
C ALA A 548 -0.54 -1.22 21.91
N SER A 549 -1.68 -0.82 21.37
CA SER A 549 -2.86 -1.69 21.21
C SER A 549 -2.70 -2.78 20.16
N TYR A 550 -1.64 -2.75 19.36
CA TYR A 550 -1.35 -3.77 18.34
C TYR A 550 -0.21 -4.68 18.80
N SER A 551 -0.47 -5.98 18.69
CA SER A 551 0.43 -7.06 19.11
C SER A 551 1.57 -7.25 18.11
N TYR A 552 1.29 -7.07 16.82
CA TYR A 552 2.24 -7.30 15.72
C TYR A 552 2.81 -6.01 15.14
N ASP A 553 3.89 -6.15 14.36
CA ASP A 553 4.67 -5.06 13.76
C ASP A 553 3.97 -4.31 12.61
N VAL A 554 2.85 -4.82 12.10
CA VAL A 554 2.14 -4.24 10.94
C VAL A 554 1.82 -2.76 11.11
N VAL A 555 1.14 -2.37 12.20
CA VAL A 555 0.75 -0.96 12.40
C VAL A 555 1.94 -0.05 12.72
N PRO A 556 2.87 -0.43 13.62
CA PRO A 556 4.13 0.30 13.77
C PRO A 556 4.87 0.51 12.44
N ALA A 557 4.93 -0.50 11.57
CA ALA A 557 5.58 -0.39 10.27
C ALA A 557 4.81 0.51 9.29
N LEU A 558 3.47 0.52 9.34
CA LEU A 558 2.64 1.47 8.58
C LEU A 558 2.91 2.92 9.02
N GLN A 559 3.01 3.18 10.33
CA GLN A 559 3.34 4.51 10.86
C GLN A 559 4.74 4.96 10.41
N LEU A 560 5.74 4.07 10.47
CA LEU A 560 7.09 4.37 10.01
C LEU A 560 7.13 4.66 8.50
N ALA A 561 6.43 3.88 7.68
CA ALA A 561 6.31 4.14 6.25
C ALA A 561 5.60 5.47 5.96
N ALA A 562 4.61 5.85 6.76
CA ALA A 562 3.98 7.16 6.66
C ALA A 562 4.96 8.28 7.00
N ALA A 563 5.75 8.15 8.07
CA ALA A 563 6.79 9.12 8.41
C ALA A 563 7.80 9.32 7.26
N GLN A 564 8.23 8.25 6.59
CA GLN A 564 9.09 8.31 5.41
C GLN A 564 8.45 9.03 4.21
N LEU A 565 7.14 8.89 3.99
CA LEU A 565 6.45 9.66 2.96
C LEU A 565 6.29 11.12 3.37
N ARG A 566 5.87 11.41 4.60
CA ARG A 566 5.73 12.78 5.13
C ARG A 566 7.04 13.55 5.04
N ALA A 567 8.16 12.91 5.35
CA ALA A 567 9.49 13.50 5.23
C ALA A 567 9.79 13.95 3.79
N ARG A 568 9.60 13.07 2.81
CA ARG A 568 9.82 13.38 1.38
C ARG A 568 8.85 14.39 0.82
N GLU A 569 7.59 14.31 1.21
CA GLU A 569 6.54 15.24 0.78
C GLU A 569 6.84 16.66 1.24
N SER A 570 7.32 16.82 2.47
CA SER A 570 7.60 18.12 3.09
C SER A 570 9.05 18.58 2.94
N HIS A 571 9.96 17.69 2.58
CA HIS A 571 11.41 17.86 2.71
C HIS A 571 11.76 18.37 4.13
N ARG A 572 11.30 17.62 5.14
CA ARG A 572 11.53 17.87 6.56
C ARG A 572 11.97 16.59 7.24
N THR A 573 12.89 16.73 8.19
CA THR A 573 13.16 15.66 9.16
C THR A 573 11.87 15.37 9.94
N VAL A 574 11.49 14.10 10.01
CA VAL A 574 10.36 13.61 10.81
C VAL A 574 10.90 12.79 11.97
N VAL A 575 10.55 13.17 13.19
CA VAL A 575 10.92 12.44 14.40
C VAL A 575 9.68 11.90 15.08
N GLN A 576 9.61 10.57 15.21
CA GLN A 576 8.48 9.86 15.75
C GLN A 576 8.85 9.21 17.08
N SER A 577 8.04 9.43 18.11
CA SER A 577 8.25 8.83 19.44
C SER A 577 7.05 7.96 19.80
N ALA A 578 7.29 6.68 20.09
CA ALA A 578 6.27 5.67 20.39
C ALA A 578 6.55 5.01 21.75
N PRO A 579 5.52 4.63 22.55
CA PRO A 579 5.76 4.00 23.84
C PRO A 579 6.28 2.57 23.71
N THR A 580 5.78 1.82 22.73
CA THR A 580 6.15 0.42 22.45
C THR A 580 6.25 0.11 20.95
N GLY A 581 5.99 1.11 20.09
CA GLY A 581 6.11 1.00 18.64
C GLY A 581 7.55 1.30 18.18
N TYR A 582 7.71 1.70 16.93
CA TYR A 582 8.98 2.25 16.44
C TYR A 582 9.05 3.73 16.77
N SER A 583 9.98 4.10 17.64
CA SER A 583 10.52 5.45 17.70
C SER A 583 11.60 5.57 16.62
N ALA A 584 11.58 6.62 15.82
CA ALA A 584 12.46 6.73 14.67
C ALA A 584 12.77 8.17 14.31
N ILE A 585 13.94 8.36 13.70
CA ILE A 585 14.39 9.60 13.09
C ILE A 585 14.49 9.35 11.60
N VAL A 586 13.72 10.11 10.83
CA VAL A 586 13.64 10.02 9.38
C VAL A 586 14.10 11.34 8.80
N ASP A 587 15.18 11.34 8.01
CA ASP A 587 15.70 12.57 7.39
C ASP A 587 14.75 13.13 6.33
N ALA A 588 15.04 14.34 5.83
CA ALA A 588 14.23 15.01 4.81
C ALA A 588 14.09 14.23 3.49
N ASP A 589 15.03 13.33 3.19
CA ASP A 589 15.00 12.42 2.04
C ASP A 589 14.20 11.15 2.29
N GLY A 590 13.61 11.02 3.49
CA GLY A 590 12.79 9.89 3.93
C GLY A 590 13.59 8.62 4.23
N GLN A 591 14.89 8.73 4.49
CA GLN A 591 15.70 7.62 4.98
C GLN A 591 15.58 7.53 6.50
N ILE A 592 15.55 6.29 7.01
CA ILE A 592 15.52 6.04 8.44
C ILE A 592 16.96 6.13 8.94
N VAL A 593 17.27 7.18 9.70
CA VAL A 593 18.59 7.43 10.30
C VAL A 593 18.78 6.57 11.54
N GLN A 594 17.75 6.49 12.38
CA GLN A 594 17.75 5.71 13.61
C GLN A 594 16.35 5.16 13.87
N THR A 595 16.26 3.95 14.45
CA THR A 595 15.00 3.34 14.89
C THR A 595 15.21 2.56 16.18
N SER A 596 14.19 2.54 17.05
CA SER A 596 14.14 1.68 18.23
C SER A 596 13.61 0.28 17.87
N ASP A 597 13.73 -0.64 18.82
CA ASP A 597 13.11 -1.95 18.82
C ASP A 597 11.67 -1.88 19.37
N LEU A 598 10.80 -2.77 18.90
CA LEU A 598 9.43 -2.87 19.41
C LEU A 598 9.40 -3.30 20.89
N GLY A 599 8.64 -2.57 21.70
CA GLY A 599 8.37 -2.90 23.11
C GLY A 599 9.54 -2.70 24.09
N ARG A 600 10.75 -2.41 23.62
CA ARG A 600 11.92 -2.18 24.49
C ARG A 600 11.99 -0.74 24.99
N ALA A 601 12.48 -0.56 26.20
CA ALA A 601 12.78 0.77 26.73
C ALA A 601 14.09 1.29 26.11
N GLN A 602 14.05 2.41 25.40
CA GLN A 602 15.20 2.97 24.66
C GLN A 602 15.09 4.50 24.54
N VAL A 603 16.23 5.18 24.50
CA VAL A 603 16.34 6.61 24.15
C VAL A 603 17.12 6.72 22.85
N LEU A 604 16.58 7.46 21.88
CA LEU A 604 17.29 7.79 20.64
C LEU A 604 17.68 9.26 20.71
N THR A 605 18.97 9.57 20.58
CA THR A 605 19.48 10.95 20.59
C THR A 605 20.18 11.23 19.27
N ALA A 606 19.81 12.33 18.62
CA ALA A 606 20.48 12.75 17.39
C ALA A 606 20.42 14.27 17.21
N THR A 607 21.30 14.75 16.34
CA THR A 607 21.22 16.09 15.75
C THR A 607 20.46 15.99 14.44
N VAL A 608 19.41 16.78 14.27
CA VAL A 608 18.63 16.81 13.03
C VAL A 608 18.72 18.18 12.37
N ASP A 609 18.72 18.18 11.03
CA ASP A 609 18.71 19.41 10.25
C ASP A 609 17.30 20.03 10.24
N LEU A 610 17.29 21.36 10.39
CA LEU A 610 16.11 22.20 10.27
C LEU A 610 16.04 22.77 8.85
N HIS A 611 14.87 22.67 8.26
CA HIS A 611 14.66 22.93 6.83
C HIS A 611 13.64 24.04 6.61
N GLU A 612 13.92 24.93 5.67
CA GLU A 612 12.99 25.97 5.21
C GLU A 612 12.60 25.82 3.74
N GLY A 613 11.54 26.53 3.33
CA GLY A 613 10.97 26.47 1.98
C GLY A 613 9.90 25.39 1.84
N GLN A 614 9.31 25.32 0.64
CA GLN A 614 8.18 24.42 0.35
C GLN A 614 8.43 23.64 -0.94
N THR A 615 8.27 22.32 -0.87
CA THR A 615 8.24 21.43 -2.04
C THR A 615 7.04 21.75 -2.95
N PRO A 616 7.03 21.30 -4.21
CA PRO A 616 5.86 21.44 -5.08
C PRO A 616 4.59 20.85 -4.45
N TYR A 617 4.69 19.71 -3.77
CA TYR A 617 3.55 19.11 -3.09
C TYR A 617 3.02 19.96 -1.94
N ILE A 618 3.89 20.55 -1.12
CA ILE A 618 3.44 21.45 -0.04
C ILE A 618 2.70 22.67 -0.61
N ARG A 619 3.11 23.17 -1.77
CA ARG A 619 2.42 24.30 -2.42
C ARG A 619 1.05 23.89 -2.95
N TRP A 620 1.01 22.86 -3.79
CA TRP A 620 -0.16 22.55 -4.64
C TRP A 620 -1.03 21.39 -4.14
N ALA A 621 -0.57 20.66 -3.12
CA ALA A 621 -1.21 19.44 -2.60
C ALA A 621 -1.51 18.44 -3.75
N ASP A 622 -2.65 17.75 -3.65
CA ASP A 622 -3.11 16.75 -4.62
C ASP A 622 -3.53 17.36 -5.97
N LEU A 623 -3.68 18.69 -6.09
CA LEU A 623 -4.37 19.34 -7.22
C LEU A 623 -3.77 19.00 -8.60
N PRO A 624 -2.44 19.07 -8.83
CA PRO A 624 -1.87 18.79 -10.15
C PRO A 624 -2.08 17.34 -10.57
N VAL A 625 -1.92 16.41 -9.62
CA VAL A 625 -2.11 14.97 -9.87
C VAL A 625 -3.59 14.68 -10.11
N PHE A 626 -4.48 15.30 -9.34
CA PHE A 626 -5.93 15.15 -9.51
C PHE A 626 -6.38 15.64 -10.89
N ALA A 627 -5.94 16.82 -11.31
CA ALA A 627 -6.23 17.38 -12.63
C ALA A 627 -5.72 16.47 -13.76
N PHE A 628 -4.50 15.94 -13.63
CA PHE A 628 -3.94 14.97 -14.57
C PHE A 628 -4.79 13.69 -14.65
N CYS A 629 -5.14 13.11 -13.50
CA CYS A 629 -5.97 11.91 -13.44
C CYS A 629 -7.35 12.14 -14.08
N LEU A 630 -7.99 13.28 -13.79
CA LEU A 630 -9.28 13.63 -14.38
C LEU A 630 -9.18 13.79 -15.90
N MET A 631 -8.15 14.47 -16.39
CA MET A 631 -7.88 14.60 -17.82
C MET A 631 -7.74 13.23 -18.49
N VAL A 632 -6.99 12.29 -17.89
CA VAL A 632 -6.86 10.91 -18.39
C VAL A 632 -8.22 10.22 -18.44
N MET A 633 -9.04 10.33 -17.39
CA MET A 633 -10.37 9.73 -17.34
C MET A 633 -11.33 10.31 -18.39
N VAL A 634 -11.30 11.62 -18.62
CA VAL A 634 -12.09 12.30 -19.65
C VAL A 634 -11.64 11.87 -21.05
N MET A 635 -10.33 11.84 -21.32
CA MET A 635 -9.79 11.39 -22.61
C MET A 635 -10.19 9.94 -22.94
N VAL A 636 -10.14 9.04 -21.95
CA VAL A 636 -10.60 7.66 -22.12
C VAL A 636 -12.09 7.63 -22.41
N SER A 637 -12.91 8.38 -21.67
CA SER A 637 -14.37 8.42 -21.82
C SER A 637 -14.83 8.98 -23.17
N LEU A 638 -14.25 10.10 -23.62
CA LEU A 638 -14.58 10.74 -24.91
C LEU A 638 -14.26 9.81 -26.08
N ARG A 639 -13.13 9.10 -26.02
CA ARG A 639 -12.73 8.16 -27.07
C ARG A 639 -13.67 6.96 -27.18
N VAL A 640 -14.21 6.48 -26.06
CA VAL A 640 -15.23 5.41 -26.06
C VAL A 640 -16.47 5.89 -26.81
N ARG A 641 -16.97 7.08 -26.49
CA ARG A 641 -18.15 7.67 -27.15
C ARG A 641 -17.93 7.85 -28.65
N LEU A 642 -16.79 8.42 -29.05
CA LEU A 642 -16.46 8.62 -30.47
C LEU A 642 -16.34 7.31 -31.25
N ARG A 643 -15.92 6.22 -30.59
CA ARG A 643 -15.85 4.89 -31.23
C ARG A 643 -17.24 4.30 -31.44
N ASP A 644 -18.12 4.46 -30.47
CA ASP A 644 -19.50 3.98 -30.57
C ASP A 644 -20.26 4.75 -31.66
N SER A 645 -20.07 6.07 -31.76
CA SER A 645 -20.64 6.90 -32.83
C SER A 645 -20.19 6.49 -34.24
N ARG A 646 -18.92 6.11 -34.43
CA ARG A 646 -18.39 5.62 -35.72
C ARG A 646 -18.83 4.20 -36.08
N SER A 647 -19.41 3.47 -35.12
CA SER A 647 -19.87 2.10 -35.30
C SER A 647 -21.37 2.01 -35.61
N ALA A 648 -22.10 3.14 -35.56
CA ALA A 648 -23.50 3.20 -35.96
C ALA A 648 -23.60 3.09 -37.50
N PRO A 649 -24.46 2.21 -38.04
CA PRO A 649 -24.67 2.13 -39.49
C PRO A 649 -25.20 3.48 -40.00
N PRO A 650 -24.80 3.94 -41.20
CA PRO A 650 -25.37 5.14 -41.78
C PRO A 650 -26.89 4.97 -41.86
N ALA A 651 -27.64 5.97 -41.40
CA ALA A 651 -29.09 6.01 -41.53
C ALA A 651 -29.43 5.78 -43.01
N GLY A 652 -30.22 4.73 -43.29
CA GLY A 652 -30.62 4.40 -44.65
C GLY A 652 -31.24 5.62 -45.32
N ASN A 653 -30.78 5.93 -46.53
CA ASN A 653 -31.32 6.98 -47.37
C ASN A 653 -32.83 6.77 -47.53
N PRO A 654 -33.71 7.71 -47.13
CA PRO A 654 -35.17 7.53 -47.25
C PRO A 654 -35.67 7.46 -48.70
N ASN A 655 -34.83 7.80 -49.68
CA ASN A 655 -35.25 7.99 -51.07
C ASN A 655 -34.86 6.81 -51.99
N GLY A 656 -35.03 5.59 -51.50
CA GLY A 656 -34.94 4.38 -52.34
C GLY A 656 -36.33 3.99 -52.85
N GLU A 657 -36.91 4.79 -53.75
CA GLU A 657 -38.16 4.41 -54.42
C GLU A 657 -37.94 3.17 -55.29
N SER A 658 -38.87 2.23 -55.09
CA SER A 658 -39.06 0.98 -55.82
C SER A 658 -39.36 1.22 -57.30
N SER A 659 -38.49 0.78 -58.19
CA SER A 659 -38.83 0.55 -59.60
C SER A 659 -38.69 -0.95 -59.92
N HIS A 660 -39.73 -1.71 -59.60
CA HIS A 660 -39.96 -3.04 -60.14
C HIS A 660 -41.41 -3.14 -60.61
N GLY A 661 -41.60 -3.20 -61.93
CA GLY A 661 -42.84 -3.65 -62.54
C GLY A 661 -43.23 -2.87 -63.78
N GLN A 662 -42.82 -3.35 -64.95
CA GLN A 662 -43.78 -3.78 -65.99
C GLN A 662 -43.05 -4.47 -67.16
N HIS A 663 -43.36 -5.75 -67.32
CA HIS A 663 -43.21 -6.49 -68.56
C HIS A 663 -44.12 -5.88 -69.64
N GLN A 664 -43.58 -5.61 -70.82
CA GLN A 664 -44.35 -5.64 -72.06
C GLN A 664 -43.64 -6.57 -73.05
N THR A 665 -44.34 -7.64 -73.40
CA THR A 665 -44.14 -8.49 -74.56
C THR A 665 -44.52 -7.73 -75.84
N LEU A 666 -43.63 -7.77 -76.83
CA LEU A 666 -43.96 -7.98 -78.24
C LEU A 666 -42.99 -9.03 -78.79
#